data_AF-A0AAD1UT52-F1
#
_entry.id   AF-A0AAD1UT52-F1
#
_cell.length_a   1.000
_cell.length_b   1.000
_cell.length_c   1.000
_cell.angle_alpha   90.00
_cell.angle_beta   90.00
_cell.angle_gamma   90.00
#
_symmetry.space_group_name_H-M   'P 1'
#
loop_
_entity.id
_entity.type
_entity.pdbx_description
1 polymer ?
#
loop_
_entity_poly.entity_id
_entity_poly.type
_entity_poly.pdbx_seq_one_letter_code
_entity_poly.pdbx_strand_id
1 'polypeptide(L)'
;MYKANEKKNNKFCGKAFVIFNNQNVATKINDKLHVNSTKRVIKYIWKKIILCRARREDKPFTFKTQKAGEPTDIFWENLPITTATRFKRSMVSFLLMGCLLVFSFCCNLIFGLFKDSLERQYEDNGENFKIHHSLILMFYNILNAMVISFFNISLKGLAKILTEYERHDSYTPYTLSLAAKMILAMYINTAIIPLCVNHNEKYWFSSTGLISDIFYNTLSICFVGPILYFYDPTHLLKVCKRKREVKKGDKSTLTQRELNELYEGQEISLENRYTSAFLIILVCSTYTVLLPILPIICFFGFCYQYCLVKYMLVNHNTRPREVSHFIDFSATNIFVLILLVNGGSIWYFLTRLSDAQNFIAWLPLLLAGGLVLLPISYAEKVFKINEVRKSDEDTYESTIMKHHFNYQSSNPIGKDGKISFKRLSSYAVQDKFKQKDIIWGNLEKDIMNYPGLKKLISTDANPLGMQDFSPLPPRPLMERKSMRSKMSICQSDSDESEDERKYKTTKNILNSIYRDNKKNERNRSDTLKDKLTKIVEQSEDCPESEDENNLQAIGINLKKQKSSTETATFRNDEESDKSPSRVRSKKTVSEVEESKEMESSSSPSGSYSGEGESEESESHDNSESHENSSSHDNSESHENSENH
;
A
#
# COMPACT_ATOMS: atom_id res chain seq x y z
N MET A 1 -38.56 10.97 -31.46
CA MET A 1 -38.81 9.73 -30.69
C MET A 1 -37.81 8.58 -30.96
N TYR A 2 -36.63 8.82 -31.57
CA TYR A 2 -35.63 7.78 -31.89
C TYR A 2 -34.35 7.79 -31.02
N LYS A 3 -34.28 8.62 -29.96
CA LYS A 3 -33.07 8.77 -29.10
C LYS A 3 -33.20 8.17 -27.69
N ALA A 4 -34.31 7.51 -27.37
CA ALA A 4 -34.56 6.99 -26.01
C ALA A 4 -34.33 5.47 -25.84
N ASN A 5 -34.28 4.69 -26.93
CA ASN A 5 -34.23 3.21 -26.85
C ASN A 5 -32.84 2.57 -27.03
N GLU A 6 -31.78 3.33 -27.33
CA GLU A 6 -30.41 2.79 -27.43
C GLU A 6 -29.63 2.78 -26.10
N LYS A 7 -30.24 3.25 -25.01
CA LYS A 7 -29.59 3.33 -23.68
C LYS A 7 -29.42 1.99 -22.94
N LYS A 8 -29.84 0.85 -23.51
CA LYS A 8 -29.99 -0.40 -22.76
C LYS A 8 -28.91 -1.47 -22.92
N ASN A 9 -27.86 -1.29 -23.73
CA ASN A 9 -26.87 -2.39 -23.89
C ASN A 9 -25.41 -2.03 -24.15
N ASN A 10 -24.98 -0.77 -23.96
CA ASN A 10 -23.54 -0.48 -23.96
C ASN A 10 -22.90 -0.89 -22.63
N LYS A 11 -22.75 -2.20 -22.42
CA LYS A 11 -21.91 -2.82 -21.38
C LYS A 11 -20.42 -2.56 -21.62
N PHE A 12 -20.06 -1.94 -22.75
CA PHE A 12 -18.68 -1.62 -23.07
C PHE A 12 -18.22 -0.35 -22.35
N CYS A 13 -17.19 -0.48 -21.53
CA CYS A 13 -16.62 0.61 -20.73
C CYS A 13 -15.63 1.50 -21.50
N GLY A 14 -15.44 1.29 -22.80
CA GLY A 14 -14.48 2.06 -23.60
C GLY A 14 -13.03 1.60 -23.48
N LYS A 15 -12.76 0.45 -22.85
CA LYS A 15 -11.42 -0.10 -22.65
C LYS A 15 -11.37 -1.55 -23.13
N ALA A 16 -10.25 -1.93 -23.74
CA ALA A 16 -9.97 -3.29 -24.16
C ALA A 16 -8.51 -3.65 -23.84
N PHE A 17 -8.28 -4.91 -23.48
CA PHE A 17 -6.94 -5.47 -23.37
C PHE A 17 -6.61 -6.16 -24.69
N VAL A 18 -5.48 -5.78 -25.28
CA VAL A 18 -4.99 -6.36 -26.54
C VAL A 18 -3.73 -7.14 -26.23
N ILE A 19 -3.74 -8.43 -26.57
CA ILE A 19 -2.63 -9.35 -26.35
C ILE A 19 -1.94 -9.55 -27.70
N PHE A 20 -0.61 -9.51 -27.70
CA PHE A 20 0.23 -9.76 -28.87
C PHE A 20 1.03 -11.03 -28.66
N ASN A 21 1.35 -11.74 -29.74
CA ASN A 21 2.15 -12.95 -29.64
C ASN A 21 3.60 -12.66 -29.21
N ASN A 22 4.13 -11.49 -29.59
CA ASN A 22 5.50 -11.06 -29.30
C ASN A 22 5.52 -9.77 -28.47
N GLN A 23 6.31 -9.76 -27.39
CA GLN A 23 6.48 -8.61 -26.49
C GLN A 23 7.03 -7.38 -27.22
N ASN A 24 7.92 -7.59 -28.20
CA ASN A 24 8.47 -6.53 -29.04
C ASN A 24 7.40 -5.79 -29.84
N VAL A 25 6.41 -6.52 -30.36
CA VAL A 25 5.32 -5.94 -31.15
C VAL A 25 4.43 -5.08 -30.24
N ALA A 26 4.07 -5.61 -29.07
CA ALA A 26 3.31 -4.87 -28.07
C ALA A 26 4.02 -3.56 -27.68
N THR A 27 5.34 -3.63 -27.46
CA THR A 27 6.17 -2.48 -27.08
C THR A 27 6.27 -1.46 -28.21
N LYS A 28 6.60 -1.90 -29.45
CA LYS A 28 6.66 -1.01 -30.63
C LYS A 28 5.32 -0.32 -30.90
N ILE A 29 4.21 -1.03 -30.75
CA ILE A 29 2.86 -0.47 -30.94
C ILE A 29 2.57 0.52 -29.82
N ASN A 30 2.86 0.17 -28.56
CA ASN A 30 2.70 1.07 -27.44
C ASN A 30 3.54 2.34 -27.65
N ASP A 31 4.81 2.25 -28.03
CA ASP A 31 5.69 3.41 -28.21
C ASP A 31 5.25 4.30 -29.38
N LYS A 32 4.75 3.71 -30.48
CA LYS A 32 4.22 4.47 -31.64
C LYS A 32 2.90 5.16 -31.35
N LEU A 33 2.01 4.51 -30.58
CA LEU A 33 0.67 5.03 -30.28
C LEU A 33 0.59 5.80 -28.95
N HIS A 34 1.59 5.63 -28.08
CA HIS A 34 1.67 6.33 -26.81
C HIS A 34 1.99 7.79 -27.08
N VAL A 35 0.93 8.59 -27.04
CA VAL A 35 1.09 10.03 -27.06
C VAL A 35 1.29 10.50 -25.62
N ASN A 36 2.44 11.10 -25.33
CA ASN A 36 2.68 11.72 -24.02
C ASN A 36 1.61 12.76 -23.72
N SER A 37 0.95 12.63 -22.57
CA SER A 37 -0.08 13.56 -22.10
C SER A 37 0.43 15.00 -22.06
N THR A 38 1.68 15.20 -21.62
CA THR A 38 2.35 16.51 -21.57
C THR A 38 2.52 17.11 -22.96
N LYS A 39 2.99 16.32 -23.95
CA LYS A 39 3.09 16.77 -25.34
C LYS A 39 1.73 17.13 -25.93
N ARG A 40 0.64 16.43 -25.56
CA ARG A 40 -0.73 16.82 -25.96
C ARG A 40 -1.15 18.14 -25.35
N VAL A 41 -0.93 18.33 -24.06
CA VAL A 41 -1.30 19.58 -23.36
C VAL A 41 -0.50 20.74 -23.92
N ILE A 42 0.82 20.59 -24.07
CA ILE A 42 1.69 21.60 -24.68
C ILE A 42 1.23 21.90 -26.10
N LYS A 43 1.00 20.88 -26.94
CA LYS A 43 0.52 21.07 -28.32
C LYS A 43 -0.87 21.69 -28.39
N TYR A 44 -1.75 21.38 -27.44
CA TYR A 44 -3.08 21.96 -27.34
C TYR A 44 -3.02 23.43 -26.93
N ILE A 45 -2.23 23.76 -25.91
CA ILE A 45 -1.96 25.13 -25.46
C ILE A 45 -1.32 25.92 -26.60
N TRP A 46 -0.27 25.38 -27.23
CA TRP A 46 0.37 25.98 -28.41
C TRP A 46 -0.62 26.22 -29.56
N LYS A 47 -1.42 25.22 -29.93
CA LYS A 47 -2.37 25.34 -31.04
C LYS A 47 -3.52 26.31 -30.71
N LYS A 48 -3.91 26.43 -29.42
CA LYS A 48 -4.97 27.36 -28.98
C LYS A 48 -4.47 28.80 -28.85
N ILE A 49 -3.23 29.00 -28.40
CA ILE A 49 -2.63 30.34 -28.21
C ILE A 49 -2.09 30.91 -29.52
N ILE A 50 -1.44 30.09 -30.36
CA ILE A 50 -0.70 30.58 -31.54
C ILE A 50 -1.50 30.42 -32.84
N LEU A 51 -2.36 29.41 -32.94
CA LEU A 51 -3.18 29.16 -34.14
C LEU A 51 -4.65 29.45 -33.85
N CYS A 52 -4.99 30.75 -33.65
CA CYS A 52 -6.34 31.26 -33.42
C CYS A 52 -7.39 30.91 -34.52
N ARG A 53 -7.06 30.07 -35.50
CA ARG A 53 -7.92 29.76 -36.65
C ARG A 53 -7.80 28.35 -37.21
N ALA A 54 -7.41 27.37 -36.38
CA ALA A 54 -7.39 25.98 -36.85
C ALA A 54 -8.81 25.44 -37.10
N ARG A 55 -9.15 25.26 -38.39
CA ARG A 55 -10.37 24.64 -38.92
C ARG A 55 -10.66 23.33 -38.17
N ARG A 56 -11.93 23.12 -37.84
CA ARG A 56 -12.46 21.97 -37.09
C ARG A 56 -12.42 20.71 -37.98
N GLU A 57 -11.22 20.19 -38.26
CA GLU A 57 -11.08 18.87 -38.87
C GLU A 57 -11.70 17.82 -37.95
N ASP A 58 -12.44 16.89 -38.56
CA ASP A 58 -13.04 15.75 -37.88
C ASP A 58 -11.95 15.02 -37.10
N LYS A 59 -12.08 15.02 -35.77
CA LYS A 59 -11.09 14.44 -34.88
C LYS A 59 -11.05 12.94 -35.18
N PRO A 60 -9.96 12.40 -35.76
CA PRO A 60 -9.84 10.96 -35.90
C PRO A 60 -10.00 10.33 -34.51
N PHE A 61 -10.65 9.17 -34.44
CA PHE A 61 -10.76 8.43 -33.18
C PHE A 61 -9.36 8.16 -32.62
N THR A 62 -8.98 8.90 -31.58
CA THR A 62 -7.68 8.74 -30.96
C THR A 62 -7.77 7.67 -29.89
N PHE A 63 -7.31 6.46 -30.20
CA PHE A 63 -7.07 5.44 -29.20
C PHE A 63 -5.94 5.88 -28.26
N LYS A 64 -6.10 5.63 -26.96
CA LYS A 64 -5.02 5.77 -25.98
C LYS A 64 -4.54 4.38 -25.64
N THR A 65 -3.31 4.05 -26.04
CA THR A 65 -2.64 2.83 -25.61
C THR A 65 -1.81 3.09 -24.36
N GLN A 66 -1.75 2.11 -23.49
CA GLN A 66 -0.87 2.06 -22.32
C GLN A 66 -0.52 0.60 -22.07
N LYS A 67 0.70 0.32 -21.60
CA LYS A 67 1.08 -1.01 -21.11
C LYS A 67 0.10 -1.41 -19.99
N ALA A 68 -0.52 -2.58 -20.13
CA ALA A 68 -1.38 -3.11 -19.08
C ALA A 68 -0.55 -3.44 -17.83
N GLY A 69 -1.09 -3.17 -16.64
CA GLY A 69 -0.52 -3.68 -15.38
C GLY A 69 -0.74 -5.19 -15.29
N GLU A 70 -0.03 -5.86 -14.38
CA GLU A 70 -0.14 -7.30 -14.20
C GLU A 70 -1.59 -7.77 -13.97
N PRO A 71 -1.98 -9.00 -14.35
CA PRO A 71 -3.36 -9.47 -14.23
C PRO A 71 -3.96 -9.36 -12.81
N THR A 72 -3.12 -9.50 -11.78
CA THR A 72 -3.49 -9.36 -10.36
C THR A 72 -3.49 -7.92 -9.87
N ASP A 73 -2.85 -7.01 -10.62
CA ASP A 73 -2.80 -5.58 -10.31
C ASP A 73 -4.11 -4.88 -10.71
N ILE A 74 -4.89 -5.42 -11.66
CA ILE A 74 -6.07 -4.72 -12.20
C ILE A 74 -7.28 -4.81 -11.26
N PHE A 75 -7.88 -3.64 -10.96
CA PHE A 75 -9.18 -3.51 -10.33
C PHE A 75 -10.28 -3.50 -11.40
N TRP A 76 -10.80 -4.68 -11.73
CA TRP A 76 -11.78 -4.89 -12.80
C TRP A 76 -13.06 -4.06 -12.61
N GLU A 77 -13.51 -3.91 -11.37
CA GLU A 77 -14.68 -3.14 -10.97
C GLU A 77 -14.53 -1.63 -11.19
N ASN A 78 -13.29 -1.12 -11.21
CA ASN A 78 -12.99 0.31 -11.36
C ASN A 78 -12.72 0.72 -12.81
N LEU A 79 -12.59 -0.24 -13.73
CA LEU A 79 -12.33 0.03 -15.15
C LEU A 79 -13.33 0.99 -15.82
N PRO A 80 -14.65 0.94 -15.53
CA PRO A 80 -15.63 1.85 -16.13
C PRO A 80 -15.48 3.33 -15.71
N ILE A 81 -14.70 3.62 -14.68
CA ILE A 81 -14.60 4.98 -14.14
C ILE A 81 -13.69 5.84 -15.00
N THR A 82 -14.24 6.96 -15.48
CA THR A 82 -13.54 7.94 -16.31
C THR A 82 -12.45 8.68 -15.53
N THR A 83 -11.40 9.11 -16.23
CA THR A 83 -10.25 9.81 -15.62
C THR A 83 -10.64 11.14 -14.99
N ALA A 84 -11.59 11.88 -15.58
CA ALA A 84 -12.08 13.14 -15.03
C ALA A 84 -12.79 12.94 -13.67
N THR A 85 -13.59 11.89 -13.53
CA THR A 85 -14.23 11.56 -12.25
C THR A 85 -13.18 11.19 -11.20
N ARG A 86 -12.17 10.39 -11.56
CA ARG A 86 -11.07 10.05 -10.64
C ARG A 86 -10.30 11.29 -10.20
N PHE A 87 -9.99 12.20 -11.12
CA PHE A 87 -9.31 13.46 -10.79
C PHE A 87 -10.12 14.30 -9.80
N LYS A 88 -11.44 14.46 -10.02
CA LYS A 88 -12.32 15.16 -9.06
C LYS A 88 -12.30 14.52 -7.68
N ARG A 89 -12.41 13.19 -7.62
CA ARG A 89 -12.35 12.45 -6.35
C ARG A 89 -11.00 12.61 -5.65
N SER A 90 -9.92 12.66 -6.43
CA SER A 90 -8.59 12.89 -5.89
C SER A 90 -8.44 14.29 -5.29
N MET A 91 -8.97 15.33 -5.96
CA MET A 91 -9.01 16.68 -5.38
C MET A 91 -9.78 16.73 -4.06
N VAL A 92 -10.93 16.04 -3.96
CA VAL A 92 -11.68 15.92 -2.70
C VAL A 92 -10.86 15.19 -1.64
N SER A 93 -10.14 14.13 -2.01
CA SER A 93 -9.25 13.43 -1.09
C SER A 93 -8.15 14.34 -0.53
N PHE A 94 -7.47 15.13 -1.38
CA PHE A 94 -6.45 16.07 -0.93
C PHE A 94 -7.02 17.16 -0.03
N LEU A 95 -8.22 17.68 -0.35
CA LEU A 95 -8.87 18.70 0.47
C LEU A 95 -9.19 18.17 1.87
N LEU A 96 -9.76 16.95 1.98
CA LEU A 96 -10.09 16.35 3.28
C LEU A 96 -8.83 16.04 4.11
N MET A 97 -7.76 15.58 3.47
CA MET A 97 -6.45 15.44 4.13
C MET A 97 -5.92 16.79 4.64
N GLY A 98 -6.04 17.85 3.83
CA GLY A 98 -5.67 19.21 4.19
C GLY A 98 -6.43 19.73 5.41
N CYS A 99 -7.74 19.47 5.50
CA CYS A 99 -8.54 19.84 6.67
C CYS A 99 -8.02 19.19 7.96
N LEU A 100 -7.65 17.89 7.91
CA LEU A 100 -7.09 17.20 9.07
C LEU A 100 -5.70 17.76 9.47
N LEU A 101 -4.89 18.19 8.50
CA LEU A 101 -3.61 18.85 8.78
C LEU A 101 -3.79 20.22 9.42
N VAL A 102 -4.74 21.03 8.95
CA VAL A 102 -5.07 22.32 9.57
C VAL A 102 -5.56 22.12 11.00
N PHE A 103 -6.42 21.13 11.23
CA PHE A 103 -6.86 20.78 12.58
C PHE A 103 -5.69 20.36 13.48
N SER A 104 -4.77 19.54 12.96
CA SER A 104 -3.56 19.16 13.69
C SER A 104 -2.67 20.38 13.99
N PHE A 105 -2.50 21.30 13.05
CA PHE A 105 -1.75 22.54 13.26
C PHE A 105 -2.36 23.36 14.40
N CYS A 106 -3.69 23.57 14.40
CA CYS A 106 -4.38 24.28 15.47
C CYS A 106 -4.19 23.61 16.84
N CYS A 107 -4.29 22.29 16.91
CA CYS A 107 -4.01 21.55 18.15
C CYS A 107 -2.58 21.77 18.62
N ASN A 108 -1.57 21.56 17.77
CA ASN A 108 -0.17 21.74 18.14
C ASN A 108 0.14 23.20 18.53
N LEU A 109 -0.50 24.18 17.88
CA LEU A 109 -0.37 25.59 18.25
C LEU A 109 -0.93 25.87 19.66
N ILE A 110 -2.13 25.37 19.97
CA ILE A 110 -2.72 25.49 21.31
C ILE A 110 -1.82 24.84 22.35
N PHE A 111 -1.29 23.65 22.04
CA PHE A 111 -0.31 22.98 22.89
C PHE A 111 0.90 23.88 23.11
N GLY A 112 1.51 24.41 22.05
CA GLY A 112 2.68 25.31 22.14
C GLY A 112 2.41 26.55 23.01
N LEU A 113 1.26 27.20 22.85
CA LEU A 113 0.89 28.35 23.68
C LEU A 113 0.73 27.98 25.16
N PHE A 114 0.19 26.79 25.45
CA PHE A 114 0.09 26.30 26.83
C PHE A 114 1.46 26.01 27.44
N LYS A 115 2.40 25.50 26.64
CA LYS A 115 3.79 25.28 27.05
C LYS A 115 4.48 26.58 27.43
N ASP A 116 4.38 27.59 26.56
CA ASP A 116 4.96 28.92 26.79
C ASP A 116 4.39 29.55 28.06
N SER A 117 3.09 29.34 28.34
CA SER A 117 2.46 29.81 29.58
C SER A 117 3.03 29.12 30.83
N LEU A 118 3.32 27.82 30.77
CA LEU A 118 3.91 27.08 31.89
C LEU A 118 5.36 27.52 32.15
N GLU A 119 6.12 27.76 31.08
CA GLU A 119 7.52 28.17 31.17
C GLU A 119 7.65 29.57 31.82
N ARG A 120 6.76 30.51 31.48
CA ARG A 120 6.72 31.84 32.12
C ARG A 120 6.39 31.80 33.61
N GLN A 121 5.40 31.00 34.00
CA GLN A 121 5.05 30.84 35.42
C GLN A 121 6.22 30.27 36.25
N TYR A 122 7.11 29.55 35.60
CA TYR A 122 8.25 28.96 36.27
C TYR A 122 9.42 29.94 36.43
N GLU A 123 9.71 30.79 35.43
CA GLU A 123 10.73 31.84 35.53
C GLU A 123 10.50 32.75 36.75
N ASP A 124 9.24 32.96 37.14
CA ASP A 124 8.87 33.81 38.27
C ASP A 124 9.01 33.13 39.66
N ASN A 125 9.02 31.79 39.75
CA ASN A 125 8.83 31.06 41.02
C ASN A 125 10.12 30.54 41.71
N GLY A 126 11.32 30.86 41.19
CA GLY A 126 12.59 30.65 41.89
C GLY A 126 13.13 29.20 41.95
N GLU A 127 14.32 29.04 42.55
CA GLU A 127 15.20 27.87 42.32
C GLU A 127 14.75 26.52 42.93
N ASN A 128 13.99 26.52 44.03
CA ASN A 128 13.62 25.28 44.72
C ASN A 128 12.62 24.42 43.94
N PHE A 129 12.02 24.94 42.86
CA PHE A 129 11.05 24.22 42.04
C PHE A 129 11.67 23.54 40.79
N LYS A 130 12.99 23.62 40.61
CA LYS A 130 13.72 23.15 39.41
C LYS A 130 13.44 21.69 39.03
N ILE A 131 13.45 20.77 39.98
CA ILE A 131 13.34 19.31 39.71
C ILE A 131 11.92 18.91 39.29
N HIS A 132 10.90 19.37 40.02
CA HIS A 132 9.51 19.05 39.67
C HIS A 132 9.12 19.64 38.32
N HIS A 133 9.62 20.84 38.00
CA HIS A 133 9.36 21.47 36.72
C HIS A 133 9.99 20.72 35.54
N SER A 134 11.24 20.25 35.66
CA SER A 134 11.87 19.50 34.56
C SER A 134 11.12 18.22 34.23
N LEU A 135 10.54 17.54 35.22
CA LEU A 135 9.69 16.36 35.01
C LEU A 135 8.37 16.71 34.32
N ILE A 136 7.73 17.81 34.72
CA ILE A 136 6.48 18.28 34.08
C ILE A 136 6.74 18.61 32.59
N LEU A 137 7.84 19.30 32.30
CA LEU A 137 8.24 19.64 30.93
C LEU A 137 8.59 18.40 30.10
N MET A 138 9.26 17.40 30.68
CA MET A 138 9.53 16.12 30.02
C MET A 138 8.22 15.40 29.68
N PHE A 139 7.28 15.32 30.63
CA PHE A 139 5.97 14.73 30.41
C PHE A 139 5.21 15.45 29.29
N TYR A 140 5.30 16.79 29.25
CA TYR A 140 4.72 17.60 28.20
C TYR A 140 5.29 17.24 26.81
N ASN A 141 6.61 17.11 26.66
CA ASN A 141 7.21 16.74 25.37
C ASN A 141 6.79 15.33 24.91
N ILE A 142 6.67 14.39 25.84
CA ILE A 142 6.15 13.05 25.55
C ILE A 142 4.69 13.13 25.09
N LEU A 143 3.87 13.94 25.76
CA LEU A 143 2.48 14.17 25.38
C LEU A 143 2.37 14.80 23.98
N ASN A 144 3.20 15.81 23.67
CA ASN A 144 3.27 16.42 22.35
C ASN A 144 3.62 15.38 21.26
N ALA A 145 4.64 14.54 21.51
CA ALA A 145 5.00 13.45 20.60
C ALA A 145 3.85 12.43 20.43
N MET A 146 3.07 12.15 21.47
CA MET A 146 1.87 11.31 21.40
C MET A 146 0.77 11.96 20.54
N VAL A 147 0.54 13.26 20.67
CA VAL A 147 -0.43 14.00 19.85
C VAL A 147 -0.05 13.96 18.37
N ILE A 148 1.22 14.25 18.04
CA ILE A 148 1.73 14.16 16.66
C ILE A 148 1.56 12.73 16.12
N SER A 149 1.89 11.73 16.93
CA SER A 149 1.75 10.31 16.56
C SER A 149 0.29 9.91 16.32
N PHE A 150 -0.65 10.41 17.14
CA PHE A 150 -2.08 10.18 16.97
C PHE A 150 -2.59 10.74 15.63
N PHE A 151 -2.18 11.96 15.28
CA PHE A 151 -2.51 12.54 13.98
C PHE A 151 -1.88 11.77 12.82
N ASN A 152 -0.65 11.29 12.94
CA ASN A 152 -0.02 10.45 11.92
C ASN A 152 -0.78 9.12 11.71
N ILE A 153 -1.27 8.48 12.77
CA ILE A 153 -2.13 7.29 12.69
C ILE A 153 -3.45 7.62 11.99
N SER A 154 -4.07 8.75 12.35
CA SER A 154 -5.33 9.21 11.77
C SER A 154 -5.20 9.56 10.29
N LEU A 155 -4.14 10.28 9.89
CA LEU A 155 -3.82 10.62 8.51
C LEU A 155 -3.60 9.37 7.66
N LYS A 156 -2.91 8.35 8.20
CA LYS A 156 -2.74 7.06 7.53
C LYS A 156 -4.07 6.34 7.31
N GLY A 157 -4.93 6.28 8.33
CA GLY A 157 -6.26 5.68 8.21
C GLY A 157 -7.13 6.40 7.17
N LEU A 158 -7.16 7.73 7.24
CA LEU A 158 -7.92 8.57 6.32
C LEU A 158 -7.39 8.46 4.88
N ALA A 159 -6.07 8.50 4.68
CA ALA A 159 -5.47 8.36 3.36
C ALA A 159 -5.86 7.05 2.68
N LYS A 160 -5.96 5.94 3.42
CA LYS A 160 -6.43 4.65 2.90
C LYS A 160 -7.89 4.73 2.45
N ILE A 161 -8.78 5.20 3.31
CA ILE A 161 -10.21 5.35 2.99
C ILE A 161 -10.41 6.24 1.77
N LEU A 162 -9.71 7.37 1.71
CA LEU A 162 -9.85 8.33 0.61
C LEU A 162 -9.24 7.81 -0.70
N THR A 163 -8.15 7.04 -0.66
CA THR A 163 -7.57 6.47 -1.87
C THR A 163 -8.43 5.31 -2.41
N GLU A 164 -9.11 4.55 -1.55
CA GLU A 164 -10.15 3.61 -1.98
C GLU A 164 -11.34 4.33 -2.65
N TYR A 165 -11.70 5.53 -2.16
CA TYR A 165 -12.71 6.39 -2.79
C TYR A 165 -12.31 6.90 -4.20
N GLU A 166 -11.02 7.11 -4.47
CA GLU A 166 -10.51 7.53 -5.78
C GLU A 166 -10.78 6.50 -6.90
N ARG A 167 -10.93 5.22 -6.56
CA ARG A 167 -11.21 4.10 -7.47
C ARG A 167 -10.23 4.00 -8.64
N HIS A 168 -8.96 3.73 -8.33
CA HIS A 168 -7.92 3.45 -9.33
C HIS A 168 -8.25 2.19 -10.14
N ASP A 169 -7.77 2.14 -11.38
CA ASP A 169 -7.94 0.99 -12.28
C ASP A 169 -6.95 -0.14 -12.01
N SER A 170 -5.85 0.12 -11.30
CA SER A 170 -4.95 -0.93 -10.84
C SER A 170 -4.34 -0.61 -9.47
N TYR A 171 -3.70 -1.61 -8.86
CA TYR A 171 -3.17 -1.60 -7.51
C TYR A 171 -1.89 -0.76 -7.43
N THR A 172 -1.03 -0.80 -8.44
CA THR A 172 0.19 0.02 -8.53
C THR A 172 -0.08 1.54 -8.39
N PRO A 173 -0.94 2.19 -9.21
CA PRO A 173 -1.26 3.60 -9.03
C PRO A 173 -2.05 3.89 -7.75
N TYR A 174 -2.81 2.91 -7.23
CA TYR A 174 -3.43 3.01 -5.91
C TYR A 174 -2.37 3.11 -4.81
N THR A 175 -1.43 2.17 -4.75
CA THR A 175 -0.34 2.13 -3.77
C THR A 175 0.55 3.36 -3.89
N LEU A 176 0.83 3.83 -5.11
CA LEU A 176 1.60 5.05 -5.33
C LEU A 176 0.85 6.30 -4.84
N SER A 177 -0.44 6.43 -5.18
CA SER A 177 -1.29 7.54 -4.73
C SER A 177 -1.41 7.57 -3.21
N LEU A 178 -1.60 6.40 -2.60
CA LEU A 178 -1.69 6.22 -1.15
C LEU A 178 -0.38 6.61 -0.47
N ALA A 179 0.75 6.06 -0.93
CA ALA A 179 2.08 6.36 -0.39
C ALA A 179 2.40 7.85 -0.53
N ALA A 180 2.14 8.47 -1.68
CA ALA A 180 2.41 9.89 -1.89
C ALA A 180 1.60 10.79 -0.93
N LYS A 181 0.30 10.51 -0.73
CA LYS A 181 -0.52 11.24 0.25
C LYS A 181 -0.03 11.05 1.68
N MET A 182 0.31 9.82 2.04
CA MET A 182 0.82 9.51 3.37
C MET A 182 2.16 10.19 3.63
N ILE A 183 3.12 10.11 2.69
CA ILE A 183 4.43 10.77 2.80
C ILE A 183 4.24 12.27 2.97
N LEU A 184 3.48 12.92 2.08
CA LEU A 184 3.27 14.35 2.11
C LEU A 184 2.59 14.80 3.41
N ALA A 185 1.48 14.15 3.78
CA ALA A 185 0.71 14.54 4.95
C ALA A 185 1.47 14.29 6.26
N MET A 186 2.10 13.11 6.41
CA MET A 186 2.89 12.81 7.59
C MET A 186 4.13 13.70 7.68
N TYR A 187 4.79 14.02 6.56
CA TYR A 187 5.92 14.95 6.57
C TYR A 187 5.52 16.36 7.01
N ILE A 188 4.42 16.90 6.45
CA ILE A 188 3.90 18.20 6.88
C ILE A 188 3.58 18.17 8.38
N ASN A 189 2.89 17.12 8.85
CA ASN A 189 2.50 16.99 10.25
C ASN A 189 3.70 16.82 11.21
N THR A 190 4.74 16.12 10.78
CA THR A 190 5.84 15.67 11.64
C THR A 190 7.01 16.66 11.63
N ALA A 191 7.23 17.38 10.54
CA ALA A 191 8.34 18.33 10.40
C ALA A 191 7.84 19.76 10.24
N ILE A 192 6.96 20.03 9.27
CA ILE A 192 6.60 21.41 8.97
C ILE A 192 5.77 22.05 10.09
N ILE A 193 4.77 21.34 10.64
CA ILE A 193 3.92 21.87 11.72
C ILE A 193 4.74 22.19 12.98
N PRO A 194 5.56 21.29 13.55
CA PRO A 194 6.38 21.62 14.73
C PRO A 194 7.34 22.80 14.49
N LEU A 195 7.89 22.93 13.28
CA LEU A 195 8.72 24.07 12.91
C LEU A 195 7.93 25.39 12.91
N CYS A 196 6.72 25.39 12.33
CA CYS A 196 5.86 26.56 12.30
C CYS A 196 5.34 26.95 13.70
N VAL A 197 5.05 25.98 14.56
CA VAL A 197 4.60 26.23 15.93
C VAL A 197 5.75 26.86 16.74
N ASN A 198 6.95 26.30 16.64
CA ASN A 198 8.15 26.82 17.30
C ASN A 198 8.90 27.84 16.43
N HIS A 199 8.20 28.84 15.89
CA HIS A 199 8.81 29.84 14.99
C HIS A 199 9.83 30.76 15.67
N ASN A 200 9.80 30.88 17.01
CA ASN A 200 10.71 31.74 17.75
C ASN A 200 12.06 31.03 17.99
N GLU A 201 13.08 31.54 17.32
CA GLU A 201 14.44 31.00 17.29
C GLU A 201 15.09 30.90 18.68
N LYS A 202 14.72 31.80 19.61
CA LYS A 202 15.28 31.82 20.97
C LYS A 202 15.02 30.52 21.72
N TYR A 203 13.90 29.86 21.42
CA TYR A 203 13.48 28.63 22.07
C TYR A 203 13.84 27.37 21.27
N TRP A 204 14.60 27.48 20.18
CA TRP A 204 14.98 26.28 19.42
C TRP A 204 15.90 25.34 20.22
N PHE A 205 16.82 25.93 20.97
CA PHE A 205 17.85 25.24 21.74
C PHE A 205 17.52 25.10 23.23
N SER A 206 16.34 25.52 23.69
CA SER A 206 15.92 25.27 25.07
C SER A 206 15.75 23.76 25.30
N SER A 207 15.82 23.32 26.55
CA SER A 207 15.64 21.90 26.92
C SER A 207 14.27 21.34 26.49
N THR A 208 13.30 22.23 26.31
CA THR A 208 11.96 21.99 25.82
C THR A 208 11.77 22.48 24.40
N GLY A 209 12.82 22.91 23.72
CA GLY A 209 12.72 23.57 22.44
C GLY A 209 12.36 22.66 21.27
N LEU A 210 12.36 23.27 20.09
CA LEU A 210 12.19 22.59 18.80
C LEU A 210 13.11 21.38 18.67
N ILE A 211 14.37 21.47 19.12
CA ILE A 211 15.35 20.38 19.03
C ILE A 211 14.92 19.15 19.83
N SER A 212 14.48 19.34 21.07
CA SER A 212 13.98 18.24 21.91
C SER A 212 12.76 17.58 21.30
N ASP A 213 11.80 18.38 20.81
CA ASP A 213 10.60 17.88 20.13
C ASP A 213 10.97 17.01 18.91
N ILE A 214 11.88 17.49 18.05
CA ILE A 214 12.36 16.75 16.87
C ILE A 214 13.10 15.47 17.28
N PHE A 215 13.95 15.53 18.30
CA PHE A 215 14.73 14.39 18.77
C PHE A 215 13.80 13.24 19.21
N TYR A 216 12.87 13.51 20.13
CA TYR A 216 11.95 12.48 20.63
C TYR A 216 10.98 11.98 19.56
N ASN A 217 10.50 12.87 18.70
CA ASN A 217 9.64 12.49 17.57
C ASN A 217 10.38 11.58 16.58
N THR A 218 11.64 11.90 16.26
CA THR A 218 12.46 11.07 15.36
C THR A 218 12.77 9.71 15.98
N LEU A 219 13.07 9.66 17.29
CA LEU A 219 13.25 8.42 18.02
C LEU A 219 12.00 7.54 17.97
N SER A 220 10.82 8.14 18.17
CA SER A 220 9.53 7.46 18.07
C SER A 220 9.31 6.85 16.68
N ILE A 221 9.56 7.62 15.61
CA ILE A 221 9.39 7.13 14.23
C ILE A 221 10.37 6.00 13.90
N CYS A 222 11.64 6.12 14.32
CA CYS A 222 12.69 5.15 14.02
C CYS A 222 12.51 3.82 14.76
N PHE A 223 12.06 3.85 16.02
CA PHE A 223 12.05 2.66 16.88
C PHE A 223 10.64 2.22 17.29
N VAL A 224 9.79 3.13 17.77
CA VAL A 224 8.44 2.80 18.25
C VAL A 224 7.55 2.37 17.08
N GLY A 225 7.63 3.05 15.93
CA GLY A 225 6.87 2.70 14.72
C GLY A 225 7.06 1.24 14.28
N PRO A 226 8.31 0.78 14.06
CA PRO A 226 8.57 -0.63 13.74
C PRO A 226 8.16 -1.61 14.84
N ILE A 227 8.30 -1.27 16.13
CA ILE A 227 7.83 -2.11 17.25
C ILE A 227 6.30 -2.30 17.17
N LEU A 228 5.54 -1.22 16.99
CA LEU A 228 4.09 -1.29 16.85
C LEU A 228 3.67 -2.13 15.63
N TYR A 229 4.45 -2.12 14.57
CA TYR A 229 4.21 -3.00 13.42
C TYR A 229 4.48 -4.47 13.73
N PHE A 230 5.53 -4.78 14.50
CA PHE A 230 5.80 -6.14 14.94
C PHE A 230 4.67 -6.68 15.83
N TYR A 231 4.13 -5.83 16.70
CA TYR A 231 3.00 -6.15 17.58
C TYR A 231 1.64 -5.77 16.98
N ASP A 232 1.41 -6.06 15.69
CA ASP A 232 0.11 -5.78 15.07
C ASP A 232 -1.03 -6.49 15.85
N PRO A 233 -1.97 -5.74 16.46
CA PRO A 233 -3.08 -6.30 17.24
C PRO A 233 -3.90 -7.31 16.44
N THR A 234 -4.03 -7.09 15.13
CA THR A 234 -4.82 -7.98 14.27
C THR A 234 -4.14 -9.35 14.08
N HIS A 235 -2.81 -9.39 14.04
CA HIS A 235 -2.05 -10.65 14.06
C HIS A 235 -2.20 -11.36 15.40
N LEU A 236 -2.08 -10.64 16.52
CA LEU A 236 -2.27 -11.21 17.85
C LEU A 236 -3.68 -11.82 18.00
N LEU A 237 -4.71 -11.14 17.52
CA LEU A 237 -6.08 -11.66 17.48
C LEU A 237 -6.18 -12.93 16.61
N LYS A 238 -5.53 -12.99 15.44
CA LYS A 238 -5.46 -14.20 14.62
C LYS A 238 -4.78 -15.35 15.36
N VAL A 239 -3.67 -15.12 16.06
CA VAL A 239 -2.97 -16.13 16.86
C VAL A 239 -3.86 -16.66 17.99
N CYS A 240 -4.57 -15.78 18.69
CA CYS A 240 -5.53 -16.17 19.72
C CYS A 240 -6.66 -17.03 19.15
N LYS A 241 -7.21 -16.65 17.98
CA LYS A 241 -8.23 -17.44 17.26
C LYS A 241 -7.69 -18.81 16.85
N ARG A 242 -6.47 -18.89 16.28
CA ARG A 242 -5.81 -20.17 15.93
C ARG A 242 -5.68 -21.08 17.14
N LYS A 243 -5.17 -20.57 18.27
CA LYS A 243 -5.04 -21.34 19.52
C LYS A 243 -6.40 -21.82 20.03
N ARG A 244 -7.45 -21.01 19.92
CA ARG A 244 -8.81 -21.40 20.31
C ARG A 244 -9.35 -22.53 19.44
N GLU A 245 -9.14 -22.48 18.13
CA GLU A 245 -9.59 -23.52 17.21
C GLU A 245 -8.82 -24.83 17.38
N VAL A 246 -7.50 -24.77 17.62
CA VAL A 246 -6.70 -25.96 17.96
C VAL A 246 -7.23 -26.63 19.24
N LYS A 247 -7.61 -25.84 20.26
CA LYS A 247 -8.20 -26.38 21.50
C LYS A 247 -9.56 -27.06 21.29
N LYS A 248 -10.31 -26.72 20.24
CA LYS A 248 -11.59 -27.38 19.95
C LYS A 248 -11.40 -28.78 19.33
N GLY A 249 -10.25 -29.04 18.70
CA GLY A 249 -9.99 -30.30 18.00
C GLY A 249 -11.08 -30.62 16.99
N ASP A 250 -11.63 -31.85 17.06
CA ASP A 250 -12.68 -32.34 16.17
C ASP A 250 -14.02 -31.60 16.32
N LYS A 251 -14.18 -30.77 17.36
CA LYS A 251 -15.37 -29.93 17.55
C LYS A 251 -15.29 -28.59 16.80
N SER A 252 -14.25 -28.35 16.00
CA SER A 252 -14.18 -27.13 15.19
C SER A 252 -15.25 -27.17 14.10
N THR A 253 -16.08 -26.12 14.07
CA THR A 253 -17.16 -25.95 13.08
C THR A 253 -16.69 -25.18 11.84
N LEU A 254 -15.41 -24.79 11.79
CA LEU A 254 -14.88 -23.98 10.69
C LEU A 254 -14.68 -24.83 9.43
N THR A 255 -15.04 -24.25 8.30
CA THR A 255 -14.73 -24.85 7.00
C THR A 255 -13.22 -24.77 6.71
N GLN A 256 -12.71 -25.67 5.85
CA GLN A 256 -11.30 -25.63 5.43
C GLN A 256 -10.89 -24.26 4.87
N ARG A 257 -11.82 -23.57 4.18
CA ARG A 257 -11.56 -22.22 3.64
C ARG A 257 -11.35 -21.20 4.76
N GLU A 258 -12.25 -21.16 5.74
CA GLU A 258 -12.13 -20.25 6.88
C GLU A 258 -10.87 -20.56 7.71
N LEU A 259 -10.51 -21.84 7.83
CA LEU A 259 -9.27 -22.25 8.47
C LEU A 259 -8.05 -21.75 7.68
N ASN A 260 -8.04 -21.90 6.35
CA ASN A 260 -6.97 -21.37 5.50
C ASN A 260 -6.86 -19.85 5.66
N GLU A 261 -7.95 -19.09 5.62
CA GLU A 261 -7.96 -17.63 5.82
C GLU A 261 -7.48 -17.21 7.23
N LEU A 262 -7.79 -18.03 8.23
CA LEU A 262 -7.31 -17.83 9.60
C LEU A 262 -5.81 -18.06 9.71
N TYR A 263 -5.27 -19.10 9.05
CA TYR A 263 -3.85 -19.42 9.02
C TYR A 263 -3.04 -18.57 8.04
N GLU A 264 -3.72 -17.94 7.08
CA GLU A 264 -3.11 -17.00 6.16
C GLU A 264 -2.59 -15.77 6.92
N GLY A 265 -1.31 -15.47 6.71
CA GLY A 265 -0.65 -14.27 7.22
C GLY A 265 -1.23 -13.00 6.58
N GLN A 266 -0.77 -11.85 7.03
CA GLN A 266 -1.18 -10.58 6.44
C GLN A 266 -0.30 -10.21 5.27
N GLU A 267 -0.91 -9.65 4.23
CA GLU A 267 -0.16 -9.07 3.11
C GLU A 267 0.68 -7.88 3.63
N ILE A 268 1.93 -7.76 3.16
CA ILE A 268 2.74 -6.58 3.45
C ILE A 268 2.21 -5.41 2.64
N SER A 269 1.84 -4.34 3.34
CA SER A 269 1.52 -3.05 2.74
C SER A 269 2.80 -2.32 2.36
N LEU A 270 3.17 -2.38 1.09
CA LEU A 270 4.36 -1.70 0.55
C LEU A 270 4.28 -0.19 0.72
N GLU A 271 3.08 0.38 0.55
CA GLU A 271 2.79 1.81 0.77
C GLU A 271 3.25 2.29 2.15
N ASN A 272 3.03 1.48 3.19
CA ASN A 272 3.39 1.82 4.56
C ASN A 272 4.91 1.76 4.75
N ARG A 273 5.58 0.78 4.14
CA ARG A 273 7.03 0.62 4.22
C ARG A 273 7.75 1.80 3.56
N TYR A 274 7.33 2.14 2.33
CA TYR A 274 7.85 3.28 1.61
C TYR A 274 7.58 4.58 2.36
N THR A 275 6.36 4.77 2.87
CA THR A 275 6.02 5.98 3.63
C THR A 275 6.92 6.15 4.85
N SER A 276 7.07 5.12 5.68
CA SER A 276 7.92 5.21 6.87
C SER A 276 9.38 5.49 6.51
N ALA A 277 9.92 4.84 5.48
CA ALA A 277 11.29 5.07 5.04
C ALA A 277 11.50 6.51 4.54
N PHE A 278 10.62 7.00 3.66
CA PHE A 278 10.70 8.37 3.14
C PHE A 278 10.48 9.41 4.23
N LEU A 279 9.60 9.16 5.20
CA LEU A 279 9.39 10.05 6.32
C LEU A 279 10.66 10.22 7.16
N ILE A 280 11.36 9.13 7.49
CA ILE A 280 12.63 9.18 8.22
C ILE A 280 13.66 10.03 7.45
N ILE A 281 13.79 9.79 6.14
CA ILE A 281 14.74 10.55 5.29
C ILE A 281 14.37 12.03 5.24
N LEU A 282 13.08 12.37 5.06
CA LEU A 282 12.60 13.75 4.97
C LEU A 282 12.78 14.51 6.28
N VAL A 283 12.45 13.89 7.43
CA VAL A 283 12.65 14.50 8.75
C VAL A 283 14.14 14.69 9.02
N CYS A 284 14.97 13.68 8.76
CA CYS A 284 16.42 13.78 8.86
C CYS A 284 16.97 14.91 7.99
N SER A 285 16.60 14.95 6.71
CA SER A 285 17.04 15.98 5.76
C SER A 285 16.58 17.38 6.16
N THR A 286 15.41 17.51 6.78
CA THR A 286 14.92 18.81 7.27
C THR A 286 15.78 19.28 8.43
N TYR A 287 16.08 18.44 9.41
CA TYR A 287 16.65 18.90 10.68
C TYR A 287 18.12 18.61 10.90
N THR A 288 18.84 18.07 9.91
CA THR A 288 20.27 17.73 10.05
C THR A 288 21.13 18.95 10.41
N VAL A 289 20.79 20.15 9.94
CA VAL A 289 21.53 21.39 10.30
C VAL A 289 21.37 21.75 11.77
N LEU A 290 20.15 21.63 12.32
CA LEU A 290 19.90 21.88 13.74
C LEU A 290 20.44 20.77 14.64
N LEU A 291 20.38 19.52 14.19
CA LEU A 291 20.67 18.36 15.00
C LEU A 291 21.52 17.33 14.22
N PRO A 292 22.85 17.53 14.15
CA PRO A 292 23.77 16.70 13.36
C PRO A 292 23.86 15.22 13.78
N ILE A 293 23.33 14.86 14.96
CA ILE A 293 23.24 13.46 15.42
C ILE A 293 22.11 12.68 14.75
N LEU A 294 21.12 13.36 14.13
CA LEU A 294 19.96 12.70 13.50
C LEU A 294 20.33 11.66 12.43
N PRO A 295 21.27 11.90 11.49
CA PRO A 295 21.67 10.89 10.52
C PRO A 295 22.14 9.57 11.15
N ILE A 296 22.85 9.63 12.29
CA ILE A 296 23.32 8.44 13.01
C ILE A 296 22.12 7.67 13.59
N ILE A 297 21.19 8.38 14.23
CA ILE A 297 19.96 7.78 14.79
C ILE A 297 19.12 7.14 13.67
N CYS A 298 18.92 7.86 12.57
CA CYS A 298 18.18 7.38 11.41
C CYS A 298 18.86 6.17 10.76
N PHE A 299 20.19 6.13 10.70
CA PHE A 299 20.93 4.96 10.21
C PHE A 299 20.62 3.70 11.04
N PHE A 300 20.73 3.78 12.37
CA PHE A 300 20.37 2.66 13.24
C PHE A 300 18.88 2.31 13.15
N GLY A 301 18.01 3.31 13.03
CA GLY A 301 16.58 3.13 12.76
C GLY A 301 16.32 2.33 11.48
N PHE A 302 17.05 2.63 10.39
CA PHE A 302 16.96 1.88 9.14
C PHE A 302 17.47 0.44 9.26
N CYS A 303 18.61 0.23 9.93
CA CYS A 303 19.11 -1.13 10.19
C CYS A 303 18.08 -1.95 10.98
N TYR A 304 17.50 -1.35 12.03
CA TYR A 304 16.45 -1.98 12.83
C TYR A 304 15.19 -2.29 12.01
N GLN A 305 14.69 -1.31 11.25
CA GLN A 305 13.53 -1.48 10.38
C GLN A 305 13.78 -2.55 9.31
N TYR A 306 14.98 -2.61 8.72
CA TYR A 306 15.36 -3.63 7.74
C TYR A 306 15.30 -5.04 8.35
N CYS A 307 15.96 -5.25 9.51
CA CYS A 307 15.96 -6.54 10.20
C CYS A 307 14.54 -6.99 10.56
N LEU A 308 13.72 -6.08 11.08
CA LEU A 308 12.33 -6.36 11.47
C LEU A 308 11.46 -6.69 10.25
N VAL A 309 11.52 -5.89 9.18
CA VAL A 309 10.75 -6.15 7.96
C VAL A 309 11.18 -7.45 7.30
N LYS A 310 12.48 -7.75 7.28
CA LYS A 310 13.01 -9.03 6.79
C LYS A 310 12.46 -10.21 7.59
N TYR A 311 12.46 -10.11 8.92
CA TYR A 311 11.87 -11.12 9.79
C TYR A 311 10.37 -11.31 9.51
N MET A 312 9.61 -10.21 9.42
CA MET A 312 8.16 -10.26 9.17
C MET A 312 7.84 -10.87 7.80
N LEU A 313 8.61 -10.53 6.77
CA LEU A 313 8.46 -11.07 5.41
C LEU A 313 8.68 -12.58 5.35
N VAL A 314 9.62 -13.12 6.11
CA VAL A 314 9.95 -14.55 6.10
C VAL A 314 9.00 -15.36 6.99
N ASN A 315 8.63 -14.83 8.16
CA ASN A 315 8.00 -15.64 9.20
C ASN A 315 6.50 -15.36 9.43
N HIS A 316 6.01 -14.14 9.17
CA HIS A 316 4.66 -13.73 9.58
C HIS A 316 3.74 -13.38 8.42
N ASN A 317 4.28 -12.78 7.37
CA ASN A 317 3.49 -12.20 6.30
C ASN A 317 3.33 -13.17 5.12
N THR A 318 2.25 -12.99 4.38
CA THR A 318 2.06 -13.67 3.10
C THR A 318 2.87 -12.99 2.01
N ARG A 319 3.06 -13.72 0.91
CA ARG A 319 3.69 -13.17 -0.30
C ARG A 319 2.96 -11.89 -0.71
N PRO A 320 3.66 -10.75 -0.85
CA PRO A 320 3.04 -9.51 -1.31
C PRO A 320 2.55 -9.66 -2.75
N ARG A 321 1.59 -8.82 -3.14
CA ARG A 321 1.12 -8.75 -4.52
C ARG A 321 2.25 -8.32 -5.44
N GLU A 322 2.25 -8.85 -6.65
CA GLU A 322 3.19 -8.44 -7.70
C GLU A 322 2.84 -7.02 -8.14
N VAL A 323 3.77 -6.11 -7.87
CA VAL A 323 3.67 -4.70 -8.24
C VAL A 323 4.59 -4.41 -9.42
N SER A 324 4.20 -3.46 -10.27
CA SER A 324 5.05 -3.07 -11.39
C SER A 324 6.28 -2.28 -10.92
N HIS A 325 7.37 -2.35 -11.69
CA HIS A 325 8.60 -1.53 -11.56
C HIS A 325 8.33 0.00 -11.55
N PHE A 326 7.11 0.44 -11.88
CA PHE A 326 6.72 1.85 -11.76
C PHE A 326 6.82 2.39 -10.33
N ILE A 327 6.70 1.53 -9.30
CA ILE A 327 6.86 1.97 -7.91
C ILE A 327 8.30 2.42 -7.66
N ASP A 328 9.29 1.64 -8.10
CA ASP A 328 10.72 1.93 -7.91
C ASP A 328 11.14 3.21 -8.66
N PHE A 329 10.62 3.38 -9.88
CA PHE A 329 10.81 4.61 -10.64
C PHE A 329 10.21 5.83 -9.93
N SER A 330 9.02 5.68 -9.36
CA SER A 330 8.36 6.76 -8.63
C SER A 330 9.06 7.10 -7.33
N ALA A 331 9.55 6.08 -6.61
CA ALA A 331 10.38 6.24 -5.42
C ALA A 331 11.66 7.04 -5.73
N THR A 332 12.30 6.76 -6.88
CA THR A 332 13.48 7.51 -7.35
C THR A 332 13.19 9.00 -7.55
N ASN A 333 12.02 9.34 -8.10
CA ASN A 333 11.62 10.75 -8.26
C ASN A 333 11.39 11.45 -6.91
N ILE A 334 10.94 10.73 -5.87
CA ILE A 334 10.80 11.28 -4.51
C ILE A 334 12.17 11.62 -3.91
N PHE A 335 13.24 10.86 -4.20
CA PHE A 335 14.59 11.21 -3.75
C PHE A 335 15.07 12.57 -4.28
N VAL A 336 14.71 12.94 -5.50
CA VAL A 336 15.05 14.27 -6.03
C VAL A 336 14.34 15.37 -5.24
N LEU A 337 13.08 15.14 -4.82
CA LEU A 337 12.35 16.05 -3.94
C LEU A 337 13.00 16.17 -2.55
N ILE A 338 13.54 15.07 -2.00
CA ILE A 338 14.27 15.08 -0.73
C ILE A 338 15.50 16.00 -0.81
N LEU A 339 16.24 16.00 -1.92
CA LEU A 339 17.37 16.91 -2.10
C LEU A 339 16.94 18.38 -2.08
N LEU A 340 15.77 18.69 -2.67
CA LEU A 340 15.20 20.04 -2.61
C LEU A 340 14.80 20.40 -1.17
N VAL A 341 14.19 19.48 -0.43
CA VAL A 341 13.87 19.67 0.99
C VAL A 341 15.14 19.93 1.80
N ASN A 342 16.22 19.17 1.58
CA ASN A 342 17.51 19.38 2.25
C ASN A 342 18.14 20.73 1.89
N GLY A 343 18.15 21.10 0.60
CA GLY A 343 18.66 22.40 0.17
C GLY A 343 17.86 23.56 0.78
N GLY A 344 16.53 23.41 0.84
CA GLY A 344 15.63 24.38 1.45
C GLY A 344 15.79 24.49 2.97
N SER A 345 16.01 23.36 3.66
CA SER A 345 16.24 23.36 5.11
C SER A 345 17.60 23.97 5.47
N ILE A 346 18.67 23.63 4.74
CA ILE A 346 19.99 24.26 4.93
C ILE A 346 19.89 25.77 4.75
N TRP A 347 19.23 26.21 3.67
CA TRP A 347 19.00 27.62 3.43
C TRP A 347 18.22 28.27 4.59
N TYR A 348 17.09 27.69 4.98
CA TYR A 348 16.23 28.22 6.03
C TYR A 348 16.96 28.31 7.38
N PHE A 349 17.63 27.24 7.83
CA PHE A 349 18.29 27.25 9.14
C PHE A 349 19.56 28.09 9.17
N LEU A 350 20.38 28.08 8.12
CA LEU A 350 21.57 28.93 8.10
C LEU A 350 21.20 30.41 8.09
N THR A 351 20.21 30.81 7.28
CA THR A 351 19.77 32.23 7.24
C THR A 351 19.16 32.71 8.55
N ARG A 352 18.63 31.80 9.38
CA ARG A 352 18.06 32.10 10.69
C ARG A 352 19.12 32.09 11.80
N LEU A 353 20.10 31.20 11.72
CA LEU A 353 21.16 31.08 12.73
C LEU A 353 22.32 32.06 12.53
N SER A 354 22.54 32.55 11.31
CA SER A 354 23.60 33.51 11.01
C SER A 354 23.03 34.89 10.71
N ASP A 355 23.47 35.92 11.44
CA ASP A 355 23.10 37.32 11.18
C ASP A 355 23.54 37.82 9.79
N ALA A 356 24.54 37.17 9.20
CA ALA A 356 25.03 37.50 7.86
C ALA A 356 24.19 36.81 6.77
N GLN A 357 23.86 37.55 5.71
CA GLN A 357 23.31 36.99 4.47
C GLN A 357 24.33 36.07 3.79
N ASN A 358 24.34 34.81 4.20
CA ASN A 358 25.24 33.81 3.68
C ASN A 358 24.79 33.39 2.27
N PHE A 359 25.39 33.99 1.24
CA PHE A 359 25.20 33.57 -0.16
C PHE A 359 25.43 32.05 -0.34
N ILE A 360 26.32 31.47 0.47
CA ILE A 360 26.61 30.03 0.53
C ILE A 360 25.34 29.21 0.82
N ALA A 361 24.39 29.73 1.60
CA ALA A 361 23.14 29.05 1.95
C ALA A 361 22.22 28.82 0.74
N TRP A 362 22.35 29.61 -0.33
CA TRP A 362 21.58 29.44 -1.58
C TRP A 362 22.13 28.32 -2.47
N LEU A 363 23.42 27.99 -2.36
CA LEU A 363 24.09 27.05 -3.27
C LEU A 363 23.45 25.64 -3.24
N PRO A 364 23.17 25.02 -2.08
CA PRO A 364 22.50 23.71 -2.03
C PRO A 364 21.10 23.73 -2.64
N LEU A 365 20.33 24.80 -2.41
CA LEU A 365 18.97 24.95 -2.95
C LEU A 365 19.00 25.11 -4.48
N LEU A 366 19.92 25.92 -5.02
CA LEU A 366 20.10 26.09 -6.46
C LEU A 366 20.56 24.79 -7.14
N LEU A 367 21.50 24.07 -6.52
CA LEU A 367 21.96 22.78 -7.02
C LEU A 367 20.81 21.75 -7.04
N ALA A 368 20.03 21.66 -5.96
CA ALA A 368 18.87 20.78 -5.89
C ALA A 368 17.77 21.19 -6.91
N GLY A 369 17.51 22.48 -7.06
CA GLY A 369 16.60 23.01 -8.08
C GLY A 369 17.06 22.67 -9.50
N GLY A 370 18.36 22.78 -9.78
CA GLY A 370 18.95 22.35 -11.04
C GLY A 370 18.74 20.86 -11.31
N LEU A 371 18.91 20.01 -10.30
CA LEU A 371 18.67 18.56 -10.41
C LEU A 371 17.19 18.21 -10.64
N VAL A 372 16.25 18.94 -10.03
CA VAL A 372 14.81 18.77 -10.30
C VAL A 372 14.46 19.16 -11.73
N LEU A 373 15.07 20.23 -12.24
CA LEU A 373 14.83 20.73 -13.59
C LEU A 373 15.48 19.85 -14.67
N LEU A 374 16.55 19.12 -14.34
CA LEU A 374 17.21 18.15 -15.22
C LEU A 374 16.46 16.81 -15.15
N PRO A 375 15.61 16.46 -16.14
CA PRO A 375 14.88 15.22 -16.10
C PRO A 375 15.87 14.06 -16.14
N ILE A 376 15.72 13.06 -15.26
CA ILE A 376 16.58 11.87 -15.21
C ILE A 376 16.73 11.21 -16.59
N SER A 377 15.69 11.26 -17.42
CA SER A 377 15.72 10.79 -18.82
C SER A 377 16.77 11.45 -19.72
N TYR A 378 17.23 12.67 -19.41
CA TYR A 378 18.37 13.28 -20.11
C TYR A 378 19.69 12.70 -19.63
N ALA A 379 19.84 12.44 -18.33
CA ALA A 379 21.01 11.74 -17.81
C ALA A 379 21.12 10.34 -18.44
N GLU A 380 20.03 9.57 -18.51
CA GLU A 380 19.99 8.26 -19.17
C GLU A 380 20.47 8.31 -20.64
N LYS A 381 20.05 9.34 -21.37
CA LYS A 381 20.51 9.57 -22.76
C LYS A 381 21.98 9.97 -22.84
N VAL A 382 22.44 10.85 -21.95
CA VAL A 382 23.82 11.34 -21.92
C VAL A 382 24.78 10.19 -21.58
N PHE A 383 24.43 9.38 -20.58
CA PHE A 383 25.24 8.25 -20.14
C PHE A 383 25.16 7.04 -21.06
N LYS A 384 24.36 7.11 -22.14
CA LYS A 384 24.12 6.00 -23.07
C LYS A 384 23.95 4.69 -22.31
N ILE A 385 23.13 4.70 -21.25
CA ILE A 385 22.81 3.48 -20.53
C ILE A 385 22.03 2.65 -21.54
N ASN A 386 22.75 1.79 -22.26
CA ASN A 386 22.17 0.88 -23.22
C ASN A 386 21.23 0.01 -22.39
N GLU A 387 19.92 0.26 -22.51
CA GLU A 387 18.93 -0.69 -22.03
C GLU A 387 19.30 -2.00 -22.73
N VAL A 388 19.88 -2.92 -21.97
CA VAL A 388 19.96 -4.33 -22.35
C VAL A 388 18.53 -4.85 -22.21
N ARG A 389 17.62 -4.36 -23.07
CA ARG A 389 16.40 -5.07 -23.39
C ARG A 389 16.88 -6.30 -24.13
N LYS A 390 17.08 -7.39 -23.40
CA LYS A 390 16.90 -8.69 -24.00
C LYS A 390 15.50 -8.66 -24.58
N SER A 391 15.45 -8.58 -25.90
CA SER A 391 14.28 -8.95 -26.66
C SER A 391 14.08 -10.41 -26.34
N ASP A 392 13.25 -10.71 -25.34
CA ASP A 392 12.79 -12.07 -25.15
C ASP A 392 12.02 -12.41 -26.43
N GLU A 393 12.62 -13.27 -27.26
CA GLU A 393 11.98 -13.88 -28.43
C GLU A 393 10.88 -14.87 -28.01
N ASP A 394 10.71 -15.08 -26.69
CA ASP A 394 9.66 -15.89 -26.10
C ASP A 394 8.28 -15.40 -26.61
N THR A 395 7.58 -16.32 -27.27
CA THR A 395 6.19 -16.12 -27.70
C THR A 395 5.26 -16.15 -26.48
N TYR A 396 4.10 -15.52 -26.60
CA TYR A 396 3.06 -15.50 -25.57
C TYR A 396 2.71 -16.92 -25.10
N GLU A 397 2.56 -17.86 -26.04
CA GLU A 397 2.22 -19.26 -25.75
C GLU A 397 3.32 -19.99 -24.97
N SER A 398 4.60 -19.69 -25.23
CA SER A 398 5.71 -20.26 -24.44
C SER A 398 5.77 -19.72 -23.01
N THR A 399 5.28 -18.49 -22.82
CA THR A 399 5.41 -17.74 -21.56
C THR A 399 4.20 -17.89 -20.66
N ILE A 400 3.00 -18.07 -21.23
CA ILE A 400 1.75 -18.21 -20.48
C ILE A 400 1.77 -19.42 -19.53
N MET A 401 2.50 -20.48 -19.90
CA MET A 401 2.65 -21.69 -19.09
C MET A 401 3.61 -21.49 -17.91
N LYS A 402 4.50 -20.48 -17.97
CA LYS A 402 5.44 -20.15 -16.89
C LYS A 402 4.78 -19.30 -15.79
N HIS A 403 3.69 -18.60 -16.10
CA HIS A 403 3.03 -17.66 -15.18
C HIS A 403 1.82 -18.29 -14.51
N HIS A 404 1.72 -18.16 -13.19
CA HIS A 404 0.58 -18.69 -12.42
C HIS A 404 -0.74 -17.95 -12.73
N PHE A 405 -0.66 -16.67 -13.11
CA PHE A 405 -1.81 -15.83 -13.37
C PHE A 405 -1.70 -15.24 -14.78
N ASN A 406 -2.81 -15.31 -15.51
CA ASN A 406 -2.97 -14.63 -16.79
C ASN A 406 -4.25 -13.77 -16.79
N TYR A 407 -4.35 -12.81 -17.71
CA TYR A 407 -5.50 -11.90 -17.80
C TYR A 407 -6.83 -12.63 -17.94
N GLN A 408 -6.85 -13.78 -18.62
CA GLN A 408 -8.07 -14.58 -18.77
C GLN A 408 -8.51 -15.23 -17.47
N SER A 409 -7.57 -15.71 -16.64
CA SER A 409 -7.83 -16.35 -15.35
C SER A 409 -8.17 -15.36 -14.24
N SER A 410 -7.58 -14.16 -14.32
CA SER A 410 -7.78 -13.11 -13.31
C SER A 410 -9.03 -12.29 -13.58
N ASN A 411 -9.53 -12.27 -14.83
CA ASN A 411 -10.80 -11.63 -15.15
C ASN A 411 -11.95 -12.33 -14.40
N PRO A 412 -12.69 -11.64 -13.53
CA PRO A 412 -13.79 -12.23 -12.78
C PRO A 412 -14.91 -12.72 -13.71
N ILE A 413 -15.14 -12.04 -14.83
CA ILE A 413 -16.09 -12.47 -15.87
C ILE A 413 -15.62 -13.80 -16.48
N GLY A 414 -14.31 -14.07 -16.53
CA GLY A 414 -13.75 -15.32 -17.04
C GLY A 414 -13.91 -16.52 -16.11
N LYS A 415 -14.17 -16.34 -14.80
CA LYS A 415 -14.36 -17.48 -13.87
C LYS A 415 -15.76 -18.07 -13.98
N ASP A 416 -16.80 -17.23 -13.94
CA ASP A 416 -18.18 -17.64 -14.26
C ASP A 416 -18.36 -17.83 -15.78
N GLY A 417 -17.60 -17.06 -16.54
CA GLY A 417 -17.46 -17.16 -17.98
C GLY A 417 -16.74 -18.42 -18.40
N LYS A 418 -15.90 -19.10 -17.62
CA LYS A 418 -15.34 -20.41 -18.02
C LYS A 418 -16.41 -21.50 -17.99
N ILE A 419 -17.36 -21.40 -17.07
CA ILE A 419 -18.54 -22.27 -17.02
C ILE A 419 -19.51 -21.90 -18.15
N SER A 420 -19.75 -20.60 -18.34
CA SER A 420 -20.65 -20.08 -19.38
C SER A 420 -20.05 -20.19 -20.79
N PHE A 421 -18.74 -20.11 -20.94
CA PHE A 421 -17.96 -20.27 -22.18
C PHE A 421 -17.70 -21.74 -22.44
N LYS A 422 -17.55 -22.63 -21.44
CA LYS A 422 -17.65 -24.09 -21.69
C LYS A 422 -19.03 -24.44 -22.23
N ARG A 423 -20.11 -23.88 -21.66
CA ARG A 423 -21.47 -24.04 -22.18
C ARG A 423 -21.64 -23.41 -23.56
N LEU A 424 -21.25 -22.16 -23.74
CA LEU A 424 -21.33 -21.45 -25.02
C LEU A 424 -20.37 -22.02 -26.06
N SER A 425 -19.25 -22.64 -25.70
CA SER A 425 -18.36 -23.33 -26.62
C SER A 425 -18.91 -24.70 -26.96
N SER A 426 -19.59 -25.41 -26.03
CA SER A 426 -20.34 -26.61 -26.40
C SER A 426 -21.51 -26.30 -27.34
N TYR A 427 -22.18 -25.15 -27.18
CA TYR A 427 -23.20 -24.68 -28.12
C TYR A 427 -22.58 -24.13 -29.42
N ALA A 428 -21.49 -23.39 -29.35
CA ALA A 428 -20.83 -22.80 -30.52
C ALA A 428 -20.01 -23.81 -31.32
N VAL A 429 -19.56 -24.93 -30.75
CA VAL A 429 -18.94 -26.03 -31.51
C VAL A 429 -20.01 -26.77 -32.35
N GLN A 430 -21.29 -26.68 -31.99
CA GLN A 430 -22.39 -27.15 -32.85
C GLN A 430 -22.75 -26.14 -33.96
N ASP A 431 -22.60 -24.83 -33.74
CA ASP A 431 -22.97 -23.80 -34.74
C ASP A 431 -21.81 -23.23 -35.58
N LYS A 432 -20.53 -23.39 -35.18
CA LYS A 432 -19.39 -22.66 -35.80
C LYS A 432 -18.75 -23.28 -37.03
N PHE A 433 -19.24 -24.40 -37.56
CA PHE A 433 -18.77 -24.86 -38.88
C PHE A 433 -19.33 -24.01 -40.05
N LYS A 434 -20.23 -23.03 -39.82
CA LYS A 434 -20.80 -22.19 -40.90
C LYS A 434 -20.53 -20.67 -40.83
N GLN A 435 -20.16 -20.09 -39.70
CA GLN A 435 -20.05 -18.61 -39.54
C GLN A 435 -18.62 -18.06 -39.39
N LYS A 436 -17.61 -18.92 -39.22
CA LYS A 436 -16.23 -18.49 -38.93
C LYS A 436 -15.56 -17.76 -40.10
N ASP A 437 -15.93 -18.08 -41.34
CA ASP A 437 -15.29 -17.50 -42.54
C ASP A 437 -15.76 -16.08 -42.88
N ILE A 438 -16.98 -15.71 -42.45
CA ILE A 438 -17.59 -14.42 -42.81
C ILE A 438 -17.07 -13.28 -41.92
N ILE A 439 -16.87 -13.54 -40.62
CA ILE A 439 -16.50 -12.50 -39.65
C ILE A 439 -15.01 -12.18 -39.73
N TRP A 440 -14.15 -13.18 -39.93
CA TRP A 440 -12.71 -12.96 -40.08
C TRP A 440 -12.38 -12.22 -41.37
N GLY A 441 -13.08 -12.51 -42.48
CA GLY A 441 -12.87 -11.79 -43.75
C GLY A 441 -13.22 -10.30 -43.69
N ASN A 442 -14.17 -9.89 -42.85
CA ASN A 442 -14.55 -8.48 -42.72
C ASN A 442 -13.61 -7.71 -41.77
N LEU A 443 -13.21 -8.31 -40.65
CA LEU A 443 -12.27 -7.68 -39.72
C LEU A 443 -10.87 -7.52 -40.33
N GLU A 444 -10.43 -8.50 -41.12
CA GLU A 444 -9.15 -8.44 -41.84
C GLU A 444 -9.15 -7.33 -42.90
N LYS A 445 -10.25 -7.16 -43.65
CA LYS A 445 -10.42 -6.04 -44.59
C LYS A 445 -10.36 -4.67 -43.92
N ASP A 446 -10.99 -4.51 -42.77
CA ASP A 446 -11.03 -3.22 -42.05
C ASP A 446 -9.67 -2.86 -41.42
N ILE A 447 -8.95 -3.87 -40.90
CA ILE A 447 -7.59 -3.70 -40.34
C ILE A 447 -6.58 -3.42 -41.46
N MET A 448 -6.70 -4.09 -42.61
CA MET A 448 -5.82 -3.90 -43.78
C MET A 448 -6.03 -2.54 -44.49
N ASN A 449 -7.18 -1.90 -44.32
CA ASN A 449 -7.48 -0.58 -44.88
C ASN A 449 -6.93 0.58 -44.04
N TYR A 450 -6.30 0.32 -42.88
CA TYR A 450 -5.65 1.36 -42.10
C TYR A 450 -4.28 1.74 -42.72
N PRO A 451 -4.12 2.94 -43.30
CA PRO A 451 -2.95 3.29 -44.12
C PRO A 451 -1.63 3.26 -43.34
N GLY A 452 -1.66 3.39 -42.01
CA GLY A 452 -0.49 3.27 -41.14
C GLY A 452 -0.07 1.84 -40.80
N LEU A 453 -1.00 0.86 -40.87
CA LEU A 453 -0.75 -0.52 -40.46
C LEU A 453 -0.21 -1.37 -41.61
N LYS A 454 -0.69 -1.12 -42.83
CA LYS A 454 -0.28 -1.80 -44.07
C LYS A 454 1.23 -1.67 -44.32
N LYS A 455 1.81 -0.50 -44.00
CA LYS A 455 3.25 -0.22 -44.12
C LYS A 455 4.11 -0.91 -43.05
N LEU A 456 3.52 -1.36 -41.94
CA LEU A 456 4.22 -2.14 -40.91
C LEU A 456 4.23 -3.64 -41.23
N ILE A 457 3.11 -4.15 -41.74
CA ILE A 457 2.94 -5.59 -42.04
C ILE A 457 3.73 -5.98 -43.29
N SER A 458 3.83 -5.09 -44.28
CA SER A 458 4.55 -5.38 -45.54
C SER A 458 6.08 -5.45 -45.41
N THR A 459 6.65 -5.09 -44.27
CA THR A 459 8.11 -5.05 -44.07
C THR A 459 8.69 -6.27 -43.36
N ASP A 460 7.89 -7.17 -42.78
CA ASP A 460 8.44 -8.24 -41.91
C ASP A 460 7.71 -9.60 -41.94
N ALA A 461 6.89 -9.94 -42.95
CA ALA A 461 6.15 -11.22 -42.92
C ALA A 461 6.20 -12.02 -44.24
N ASN A 462 7.00 -13.10 -44.23
CA ASN A 462 6.72 -14.29 -45.04
C ASN A 462 5.55 -15.06 -44.38
N PRO A 463 4.44 -15.33 -45.08
CA PRO A 463 3.38 -16.17 -44.54
C PRO A 463 3.76 -17.64 -44.69
N LEU A 464 4.02 -18.33 -43.57
CA LEU A 464 4.17 -19.78 -43.54
C LEU A 464 2.78 -20.44 -43.51
N GLY A 465 2.57 -21.38 -44.42
CA GLY A 465 1.32 -22.10 -44.64
C GLY A 465 0.92 -23.03 -43.50
N MET A 466 -0.37 -23.38 -43.50
CA MET A 466 -0.99 -24.39 -42.64
C MET A 466 -0.27 -25.74 -42.78
N GLN A 467 0.25 -26.26 -41.67
CA GLN A 467 0.50 -27.70 -41.49
C GLN A 467 -0.40 -28.20 -40.35
N ASP A 468 -1.18 -29.23 -40.65
CA ASP A 468 -1.97 -29.98 -39.69
C ASP A 468 -1.05 -30.76 -38.74
N PHE A 469 -1.24 -30.58 -37.44
CA PHE A 469 -0.58 -31.39 -36.42
C PHE A 469 -1.59 -32.30 -35.71
N SER A 470 -1.36 -33.60 -35.82
CA SER A 470 -1.99 -34.65 -35.02
C SER A 470 -1.49 -34.58 -33.56
N PRO A 471 -2.27 -35.03 -32.56
CA PRO A 471 -1.86 -34.97 -31.17
C PRO A 471 -0.76 -35.99 -30.85
N LEU A 472 0.36 -35.51 -30.28
CA LEU A 472 1.43 -36.35 -29.74
C LEU A 472 1.05 -36.97 -28.37
N PRO A 473 1.50 -38.20 -28.07
CA PRO A 473 1.21 -38.88 -26.81
C PRO A 473 2.01 -38.28 -25.64
N PRO A 474 1.56 -38.49 -24.39
CA PRO A 474 2.21 -37.93 -23.21
C PRO A 474 3.57 -38.60 -22.95
N ARG A 475 4.64 -37.81 -22.84
CA ARG A 475 5.95 -38.28 -22.37
C ARG A 475 6.08 -38.19 -20.84
N PRO A 476 6.82 -39.11 -20.21
CA PRO A 476 6.92 -39.21 -18.76
C PRO A 476 7.83 -38.12 -18.16
N LEU A 477 7.51 -37.76 -16.92
CA LEU A 477 8.20 -36.79 -16.08
C LEU A 477 9.70 -37.13 -15.93
N MET A 478 10.56 -36.21 -16.38
CA MET A 478 12.00 -36.25 -16.10
C MET A 478 12.29 -35.80 -14.66
N GLU A 479 13.07 -36.64 -13.99
CA GLU A 479 13.62 -36.47 -12.65
C GLU A 479 14.67 -35.33 -12.63
N ARG A 480 14.48 -34.33 -11.77
CA ARG A 480 15.42 -33.21 -11.60
C ARG A 480 16.72 -33.70 -10.94
N LYS A 481 17.78 -33.86 -11.73
CA LYS A 481 19.16 -33.90 -11.21
C LYS A 481 19.61 -32.50 -10.79
N SER A 482 20.00 -32.39 -9.52
CA SER A 482 20.60 -31.23 -8.87
C SER A 482 21.95 -30.88 -9.52
N MET A 483 22.06 -29.68 -10.09
CA MET A 483 23.35 -29.02 -10.36
C MET A 483 23.80 -28.29 -9.10
N ARG A 484 24.83 -28.83 -8.42
CA ARG A 484 25.76 -28.06 -7.57
C ARG A 484 27.15 -28.21 -8.17
N SER A 485 27.71 -27.07 -8.57
CA SER A 485 29.10 -26.85 -8.99
C SER A 485 29.34 -25.37 -8.71
N LYS A 486 30.43 -24.88 -8.15
CA LYS A 486 31.65 -25.41 -7.52
C LYS A 486 32.16 -24.18 -6.76
N MET A 487 32.46 -24.28 -5.47
CA MET A 487 33.32 -23.31 -4.81
C MET A 487 34.18 -24.08 -3.83
N SER A 488 35.39 -24.38 -4.26
CA SER A 488 36.43 -25.02 -3.48
C SER A 488 37.10 -23.97 -2.59
N ILE A 489 37.07 -24.17 -1.27
CA ILE A 489 38.12 -23.75 -0.35
C ILE A 489 38.14 -24.80 0.78
N CYS A 490 39.33 -25.37 0.99
CA CYS A 490 39.86 -26.17 2.11
C CYS A 490 38.87 -26.73 3.16
N GLN A 491 38.73 -28.06 3.20
CA GLN A 491 38.25 -28.78 4.37
C GLN A 491 39.39 -29.67 4.91
N SER A 492 39.84 -29.30 6.11
CA SER A 492 40.38 -30.22 7.12
C SER A 492 39.22 -31.03 7.70
N ASP A 493 39.45 -32.32 7.92
CA ASP A 493 38.52 -33.23 8.57
C ASP A 493 38.17 -32.73 9.98
N SER A 494 36.89 -32.39 10.18
CA SER A 494 36.33 -32.18 11.51
C SER A 494 34.87 -32.63 11.54
N ASP A 495 34.60 -33.50 12.51
CA ASP A 495 33.34 -34.09 12.97
C ASP A 495 32.02 -33.56 12.38
N GLU A 496 31.29 -34.49 11.77
CA GLU A 496 29.91 -34.33 11.30
C GLU A 496 29.00 -33.89 12.47
N SER A 497 28.44 -32.67 12.36
CA SER A 497 27.69 -32.05 13.45
C SER A 497 26.41 -32.82 13.80
N GLU A 498 26.03 -32.79 15.07
CA GLU A 498 24.84 -33.48 15.59
C GLU A 498 23.55 -33.09 14.85
N ASP A 499 23.48 -31.86 14.35
CA ASP A 499 22.37 -31.34 13.55
C ASP A 499 22.26 -32.01 12.17
N GLU A 500 23.39 -32.39 11.56
CA GLU A 500 23.40 -33.10 10.29
C GLU A 500 22.92 -34.56 10.45
N ARG A 501 23.24 -35.20 11.59
CA ARG A 501 22.67 -36.51 11.96
C ARG A 501 21.16 -36.43 12.23
N LYS A 502 20.69 -35.41 12.95
CA LYS A 502 19.25 -35.19 13.19
C LYS A 502 18.49 -34.95 11.88
N TYR A 503 19.06 -34.18 10.96
CA TYR A 503 18.48 -33.94 9.65
C TYR A 503 18.40 -35.23 8.80
N LYS A 504 19.49 -36.02 8.71
CA LYS A 504 19.49 -37.31 7.99
C LYS A 504 18.48 -38.30 8.56
N THR A 505 18.37 -38.37 9.89
CA THR A 505 17.41 -39.24 10.57
C THR A 505 15.97 -38.84 10.27
N THR A 506 15.65 -37.54 10.36
CA THR A 506 14.31 -37.00 10.07
C THR A 506 13.91 -37.22 8.61
N LYS A 507 14.86 -37.04 7.68
CA LYS A 507 14.66 -37.30 6.25
C LYS A 507 14.37 -38.77 5.95
N ASN A 508 15.02 -39.70 6.66
CA ASN A 508 14.79 -41.13 6.49
C ASN A 508 13.40 -41.56 6.99
N ILE A 509 12.94 -41.00 8.11
CA ILE A 509 11.59 -41.24 8.67
C ILE A 509 10.51 -40.69 7.72
N LEU A 510 10.68 -39.48 7.20
CA LEU A 510 9.74 -38.91 6.21
C LEU A 510 9.64 -39.76 4.93
N ASN A 511 10.78 -40.28 4.47
CA ASN A 511 10.81 -41.15 3.29
C ASN A 511 10.17 -42.52 3.55
N SER A 512 10.23 -43.08 4.76
CA SER A 512 9.53 -44.33 5.09
C SER A 512 8.03 -44.12 5.13
N ILE A 513 7.55 -43.05 5.79
CA ILE A 513 6.12 -42.69 5.85
C ILE A 513 5.55 -42.48 4.46
N TYR A 514 6.28 -41.80 3.58
CA TYR A 514 5.85 -41.59 2.19
C TYR A 514 5.75 -42.90 1.40
N ARG A 515 6.71 -43.83 1.58
CA ARG A 515 6.66 -45.16 0.95
C ARG A 515 5.48 -45.98 1.46
N ASP A 516 5.19 -45.95 2.75
CA ASP A 516 4.09 -46.71 3.36
C ASP A 516 2.73 -46.19 2.91
N ASN A 517 2.55 -44.86 2.83
CA ASN A 517 1.33 -44.26 2.29
C ASN A 517 1.12 -44.61 0.81
N LYS A 518 2.18 -44.58 0.01
CA LYS A 518 2.12 -44.96 -1.41
C LYS A 518 1.80 -46.45 -1.60
N LYS A 519 2.27 -47.31 -0.70
CA LYS A 519 1.94 -48.75 -0.68
C LYS A 519 0.48 -48.98 -0.29
N ASN A 520 -0.03 -48.24 0.69
CA ASN A 520 -1.44 -48.30 1.10
C ASN A 520 -2.41 -47.80 0.02
N GLU A 521 -2.04 -46.76 -0.73
CA GLU A 521 -2.84 -46.29 -1.87
C GLU A 521 -2.89 -47.31 -3.01
N ARG A 522 -1.77 -47.98 -3.33
CA ARG A 522 -1.74 -49.07 -4.31
C ARG A 522 -2.62 -50.23 -3.88
N ASN A 523 -2.49 -50.68 -2.64
CA ASN A 523 -3.32 -51.76 -2.10
C ASN A 523 -4.83 -51.42 -2.15
N ARG A 524 -5.21 -50.17 -1.84
CA ARG A 524 -6.61 -49.71 -1.99
C ARG A 524 -7.07 -49.71 -3.44
N SER A 525 -6.24 -49.23 -4.37
CA SER A 525 -6.55 -49.24 -5.80
C SER A 525 -6.72 -50.65 -6.35
N ASP A 526 -5.88 -51.59 -5.93
CA ASP A 526 -5.92 -52.98 -6.40
C ASP A 526 -7.13 -53.71 -5.81
N THR A 527 -7.47 -53.45 -4.53
CA THR A 527 -8.71 -53.97 -3.92
C THR A 527 -9.96 -53.43 -4.61
N LEU A 528 -9.94 -52.19 -5.08
CA LEU A 528 -11.06 -51.57 -5.80
C LEU A 528 -11.19 -52.13 -7.22
N LYS A 529 -10.06 -52.41 -7.88
CA LYS A 529 -10.03 -53.11 -9.18
C LYS A 529 -10.58 -54.52 -9.05
N ASP A 530 -10.13 -55.31 -8.07
CA ASP A 530 -10.64 -56.66 -7.84
C ASP A 530 -12.16 -56.68 -7.56
N LYS A 531 -12.66 -55.68 -6.81
CA LYS A 531 -14.11 -55.54 -6.59
C LYS A 531 -14.85 -55.18 -7.87
N LEU A 532 -14.29 -54.30 -8.71
CA LEU A 532 -14.88 -53.95 -10.01
C LEU A 532 -14.85 -55.13 -10.98
N THR A 533 -13.76 -55.90 -11.04
CA THR A 533 -13.64 -57.08 -11.90
C THR A 533 -14.65 -58.15 -11.47
N LYS A 534 -14.83 -58.41 -10.17
CA LYS A 534 -15.85 -59.34 -9.67
C LYS A 534 -17.29 -58.89 -9.97
N ILE A 535 -17.54 -57.59 -9.98
CA ILE A 535 -18.85 -57.02 -10.35
C ILE A 535 -19.10 -57.20 -11.86
N VAL A 536 -18.07 -57.04 -12.69
CA VAL A 536 -18.15 -57.25 -14.15
C VAL A 536 -18.34 -58.73 -14.48
N GLU A 537 -17.59 -59.63 -13.85
CA GLU A 537 -17.73 -61.09 -14.02
C GLU A 537 -19.11 -61.59 -13.57
N GLN A 538 -19.68 -61.04 -12.49
CA GLN A 538 -21.06 -61.35 -12.07
C GLN A 538 -22.14 -60.82 -13.01
N SER A 539 -21.81 -59.88 -13.90
CA SER A 539 -22.77 -59.32 -14.87
C SER A 539 -22.76 -60.03 -16.23
N GLU A 540 -21.77 -60.90 -16.50
CA GLU A 540 -21.64 -61.62 -17.77
C GLU A 540 -22.37 -62.98 -17.79
N ASP A 541 -22.92 -63.45 -16.66
CA ASP A 541 -23.61 -64.74 -16.54
C ASP A 541 -25.16 -64.67 -16.66
N CYS A 542 -25.74 -63.56 -17.11
CA CYS A 542 -27.18 -63.48 -17.37
C CYS A 542 -27.51 -63.75 -18.85
N PRO A 543 -28.33 -64.76 -19.18
CA PRO A 543 -28.70 -65.03 -20.57
C PRO A 543 -29.64 -63.93 -21.10
N GLU A 544 -29.41 -63.56 -22.35
CA GLU A 544 -30.23 -62.63 -23.14
C GLU A 544 -31.70 -63.09 -23.19
N SER A 545 -32.59 -62.40 -22.49
CA SER A 545 -33.98 -62.22 -22.91
C SER A 545 -34.63 -61.05 -22.18
N GLU A 546 -35.14 -60.11 -22.99
CA GLU A 546 -36.24 -59.17 -22.73
C GLU A 546 -36.28 -58.45 -21.36
N ASP A 547 -35.89 -57.16 -21.34
CA ASP A 547 -36.79 -56.05 -20.94
C ASP A 547 -36.03 -54.72 -20.77
N GLU A 548 -36.22 -53.79 -21.70
CA GLU A 548 -35.77 -52.39 -21.61
C GLU A 548 -36.45 -51.59 -20.46
N ASN A 549 -37.43 -52.17 -19.76
CA ASN A 549 -38.17 -51.51 -18.68
C ASN A 549 -37.52 -51.63 -17.29
N ASN A 550 -36.55 -52.54 -17.09
CA ASN A 550 -35.92 -52.73 -15.78
C ASN A 550 -34.74 -51.78 -15.48
N LEU A 551 -34.12 -51.18 -16.51
CA LEU A 551 -33.02 -50.23 -16.33
C LEU A 551 -33.48 -48.84 -15.84
N GLN A 552 -34.75 -48.46 -16.05
CA GLN A 552 -35.32 -47.25 -15.44
C GLN A 552 -35.69 -47.44 -13.96
N ALA A 553 -36.01 -48.66 -13.51
CA ALA A 553 -36.34 -48.95 -12.12
C ALA A 553 -35.12 -48.89 -11.19
N ILE A 554 -33.94 -49.29 -11.67
CA ILE A 554 -32.68 -49.24 -10.91
C ILE A 554 -32.18 -47.79 -10.75
N GLY A 555 -32.40 -46.93 -11.75
CA GLY A 555 -32.07 -45.50 -11.69
C GLY A 555 -32.94 -44.70 -10.70
N ILE A 556 -34.16 -45.15 -10.40
CA ILE A 556 -35.09 -44.49 -9.48
C ILE A 556 -34.82 -44.89 -8.02
N ASN A 557 -34.37 -46.12 -7.75
CA ASN A 557 -34.06 -46.57 -6.39
C ASN A 557 -32.79 -45.94 -5.80
N LEU A 558 -31.79 -45.58 -6.62
CA LEU A 558 -30.60 -44.85 -6.16
C LEU A 558 -30.88 -43.38 -5.80
N LYS A 559 -31.95 -42.78 -6.33
CA LYS A 559 -32.42 -41.44 -5.89
C LYS A 559 -33.23 -41.51 -4.59
N LYS A 560 -33.96 -42.59 -4.35
CA LYS A 560 -34.77 -42.78 -3.13
C LYS A 560 -33.94 -43.13 -1.89
N GLN A 561 -32.81 -43.83 -2.06
CA GLN A 561 -31.87 -44.11 -0.96
C GLN A 561 -31.06 -42.87 -0.51
N LYS A 562 -30.93 -41.85 -1.36
CA LYS A 562 -30.24 -40.60 -1.04
C LYS A 562 -31.14 -39.58 -0.31
N SER A 563 -32.46 -39.74 -0.38
CA SER A 563 -33.43 -38.87 0.33
C SER A 563 -33.86 -39.41 1.70
N SER A 564 -33.60 -40.69 2.01
CA SER A 564 -33.98 -41.31 3.28
C SER A 564 -32.91 -41.24 4.38
N THR A 565 -31.72 -40.70 4.08
CA THR A 565 -30.63 -40.51 5.07
C THR A 565 -30.59 -39.09 5.66
N GLU A 566 -31.46 -38.18 5.24
CA GLU A 566 -31.53 -36.79 5.78
C GLU A 566 -32.72 -36.55 6.73
N THR A 567 -33.55 -37.54 7.02
CA THR A 567 -34.69 -37.40 7.95
C THR A 567 -34.85 -38.62 8.83
N ALA A 568 -33.93 -38.83 9.77
CA ALA A 568 -34.20 -39.63 10.97
C ALA A 568 -33.07 -39.48 11.99
N THR A 569 -33.08 -38.39 12.77
CA THR A 569 -32.69 -38.43 14.20
C THR A 569 -33.16 -37.15 14.89
N PHE A 570 -33.83 -37.36 16.04
CA PHE A 570 -34.22 -36.42 17.11
C PHE A 570 -35.65 -35.85 17.15
N ARG A 571 -36.56 -36.72 17.62
CA ARG A 571 -37.63 -36.48 18.62
C ARG A 571 -38.05 -37.89 19.10
N ASN A 572 -38.15 -38.24 20.38
CA ASN A 572 -38.71 -37.57 21.55
C ASN A 572 -38.00 -38.03 22.83
N ASP A 573 -38.09 -37.20 23.88
CA ASP A 573 -38.56 -37.62 25.21
C ASP A 573 -39.39 -36.45 25.78
N GLU A 574 -40.62 -36.75 26.18
CA GLU A 574 -41.58 -35.86 26.87
C GLU A 574 -41.69 -36.30 28.33
N GLU A 575 -41.65 -35.34 29.25
CA GLU A 575 -42.37 -35.23 30.54
C GLU A 575 -41.67 -34.09 31.34
N SER A 576 -42.29 -33.17 32.07
CA SER A 576 -43.67 -32.76 32.29
C SER A 576 -43.64 -31.36 32.94
N ASP A 577 -44.74 -30.64 32.77
CA ASP A 577 -45.37 -29.72 33.73
C ASP A 577 -44.98 -28.22 33.90
N LYS A 578 -46.06 -27.42 33.82
CA LYS A 578 -46.37 -26.08 34.40
C LYS A 578 -46.02 -24.81 33.61
N SER A 579 -47.02 -24.42 32.81
CA SER A 579 -47.49 -23.05 32.53
C SER A 579 -47.88 -22.25 33.82
N PRO A 580 -48.21 -20.93 33.81
CA PRO A 580 -48.66 -20.16 32.64
C PRO A 580 -48.32 -18.65 32.53
N SER A 581 -48.59 -18.15 31.33
CA SER A 581 -49.37 -16.93 30.99
C SER A 581 -48.73 -15.55 30.78
N ARG A 582 -49.18 -14.99 29.63
CA ARG A 582 -49.56 -13.58 29.32
C ARG A 582 -48.44 -12.57 29.04
N VAL A 583 -48.54 -11.60 28.12
CA VAL A 583 -49.44 -11.23 27.00
C VAL A 583 -48.75 -10.04 26.27
N ARG A 584 -49.09 -9.79 24.99
CA ARG A 584 -49.09 -8.51 24.20
C ARG A 584 -48.55 -7.22 24.88
N SER A 585 -47.94 -6.22 24.23
CA SER A 585 -48.01 -5.69 22.86
C SER A 585 -47.13 -4.43 22.73
N LYS A 586 -46.72 -4.13 21.48
CA LYS A 586 -46.50 -2.84 20.79
C LYS A 586 -46.49 -1.48 21.54
N LYS A 587 -45.62 -0.60 20.98
CA LYS A 587 -45.74 0.86 20.66
C LYS A 587 -45.05 1.91 21.57
N THR A 588 -43.98 2.49 21.02
CA THR A 588 -43.68 3.93 20.74
C THR A 588 -44.07 5.07 21.70
N VAL A 589 -43.06 5.93 21.94
CA VAL A 589 -42.99 7.42 21.88
C VAL A 589 -42.99 8.24 23.19
N SER A 590 -42.06 9.22 23.20
CA SER A 590 -41.92 10.50 23.97
C SER A 590 -41.82 10.42 25.50
N GLU A 591 -40.72 10.90 26.11
CA GLU A 591 -40.43 12.30 26.49
C GLU A 591 -41.28 12.75 27.70
N VAL A 592 -40.62 13.15 28.80
CA VAL A 592 -41.02 14.17 29.79
C VAL A 592 -40.01 14.21 30.94
N GLU A 593 -39.67 15.45 31.32
CA GLU A 593 -38.90 15.91 32.47
C GLU A 593 -39.49 15.47 33.81
N GLU A 594 -38.65 15.30 34.85
CA GLU A 594 -39.04 15.71 36.20
C GLU A 594 -37.82 16.06 37.08
N SER A 595 -37.94 17.23 37.69
CA SER A 595 -37.09 17.91 38.66
C SER A 595 -37.46 17.57 40.11
N LYS A 596 -36.51 17.72 41.06
CA LYS A 596 -36.68 18.13 42.48
C LYS A 596 -35.29 18.23 43.15
N GLU A 597 -34.81 19.43 43.57
CA GLU A 597 -35.01 20.13 44.87
C GLU A 597 -34.49 19.32 46.07
N MET A 598 -33.75 19.80 47.08
CA MET A 598 -33.46 21.10 47.76
C MET A 598 -32.13 20.85 48.56
N GLU A 599 -31.32 21.79 49.09
CA GLU A 599 -31.63 22.88 50.02
C GLU A 599 -30.35 23.71 50.37
N SER A 600 -30.48 25.05 50.46
CA SER A 600 -29.86 26.06 51.38
C SER A 600 -28.33 26.09 51.62
N SER A 601 -27.62 27.19 51.93
CA SER A 601 -27.79 28.64 52.18
C SER A 601 -26.34 29.20 52.25
N SER A 602 -25.97 30.40 51.80
CA SER A 602 -26.15 31.69 52.48
C SER A 602 -25.27 32.74 51.76
N SER A 603 -25.83 33.92 51.50
CA SER A 603 -25.15 35.18 51.12
C SER A 603 -24.65 35.89 52.41
N PRO A 604 -23.92 37.05 52.43
CA PRO A 604 -24.23 38.24 51.61
C PRO A 604 -23.08 39.18 51.17
N SER A 605 -23.42 39.97 50.13
CA SER A 605 -23.18 41.42 49.95
C SER A 605 -21.78 42.04 50.00
N GLY A 606 -21.47 42.85 48.98
CA GLY A 606 -20.45 43.90 49.08
C GLY A 606 -20.15 44.60 47.75
N SER A 607 -21.07 45.46 47.29
CA SER A 607 -20.87 46.44 46.22
C SER A 607 -20.09 47.66 46.73
N TYR A 608 -19.12 48.18 45.98
CA TYR A 608 -18.77 49.61 46.01
C TYR A 608 -18.16 50.07 44.67
N SER A 609 -18.75 51.13 44.16
CA SER A 609 -18.38 51.98 43.02
C SER A 609 -17.41 53.09 43.45
N GLY A 610 -16.59 53.58 42.52
CA GLY A 610 -15.85 54.83 42.69
C GLY A 610 -15.16 55.27 41.39
N GLU A 611 -15.81 56.19 40.66
CA GLU A 611 -15.19 57.11 39.71
C GLU A 611 -14.64 58.33 40.47
N GLY A 612 -13.59 58.98 39.94
CA GLY A 612 -13.09 60.27 40.43
C GLY A 612 -11.83 60.74 39.68
N GLU A 613 -11.93 61.94 39.11
CA GLU A 613 -11.09 62.62 38.11
C GLU A 613 -9.79 63.30 38.62
N SER A 614 -9.11 63.99 37.68
CA SER A 614 -8.17 65.13 37.75
C SER A 614 -6.67 64.81 37.95
N GLU A 615 -5.82 65.02 36.94
CA GLU A 615 -5.17 66.29 36.52
C GLU A 615 -4.20 66.85 37.57
N GLU A 616 -2.88 66.78 37.30
CA GLU A 616 -2.03 67.98 37.17
C GLU A 616 -0.60 67.62 36.76
N SER A 617 -0.12 68.41 35.82
CA SER A 617 1.24 68.55 35.32
C SER A 617 2.15 69.24 36.33
N GLU A 618 3.41 68.84 36.45
CA GLU A 618 4.49 69.80 36.69
C GLU A 618 5.85 69.29 36.20
N SER A 619 6.45 70.15 35.38
CA SER A 619 7.80 70.19 34.87
C SER A 619 8.83 70.44 35.98
N HIS A 620 10.01 69.85 35.88
CA HIS A 620 11.24 70.63 36.09
C HIS A 620 12.48 69.99 35.46
N ASP A 621 13.13 70.81 34.64
CA ASP A 621 14.53 70.74 34.24
C ASP A 621 15.48 70.46 35.41
N ASN A 622 16.56 69.73 35.16
CA ASN A 622 17.88 70.29 35.41
C ASN A 622 18.97 69.55 34.63
N SER A 623 19.75 70.40 33.97
CA SER A 623 20.90 70.20 33.13
C SER A 623 22.18 69.93 33.93
N GLU A 624 23.13 69.31 33.21
CA GLU A 624 24.57 69.59 33.22
C GLU A 624 25.34 69.54 34.57
N SER A 625 26.38 68.68 34.63
CA SER A 625 27.74 69.07 34.21
C SER A 625 28.86 68.20 34.81
N HIS A 626 29.96 68.12 34.04
CA HIS A 626 31.37 67.90 34.43
C HIS A 626 31.77 66.56 35.08
N GLU A 627 32.99 66.03 34.93
CA GLU A 627 34.07 66.06 33.94
C GLU A 627 35.17 65.15 34.55
N ASN A 628 35.95 64.49 33.69
CA ASN A 628 37.38 64.20 33.86
C ASN A 628 37.92 63.27 34.99
N SER A 629 38.54 62.18 34.50
CA SER A 629 40.01 61.97 34.48
C SER A 629 40.63 60.80 35.27
N SER A 630 41.80 60.41 34.76
CA SER A 630 42.82 59.43 35.19
C SER A 630 42.54 57.97 34.81
N SER A 631 43.24 57.30 33.88
CA SER A 631 44.67 57.22 33.52
C SER A 631 45.57 56.66 34.62
N HIS A 632 45.88 55.36 34.54
CA HIS A 632 47.22 54.87 34.88
C HIS A 632 47.61 53.63 34.07
N ASP A 633 48.71 53.80 33.35
CA ASP A 633 49.56 52.79 32.69
C ASP A 633 50.24 51.84 33.69
N ASN A 634 50.55 50.62 33.19
CA ASN A 634 51.86 49.93 33.20
C ASN A 634 51.58 48.42 32.99
N SER A 635 51.85 47.79 31.85
CA SER A 635 53.15 47.45 31.23
C SER A 635 54.05 46.54 32.08
N GLU A 636 54.21 45.29 31.63
CA GLU A 636 55.41 44.41 31.62
C GLU A 636 54.91 42.96 31.43
N SER A 637 55.03 42.28 30.29
CA SER A 637 56.17 41.85 29.46
C SER A 637 56.84 40.54 29.91
N HIS A 638 56.87 39.58 28.96
CA HIS A 638 57.70 38.35 28.86
C HIS A 638 57.39 37.23 29.88
N GLU A 639 57.37 35.94 29.52
CA GLU A 639 58.37 35.17 28.76
C GLU A 639 57.84 33.76 28.35
N ASN A 640 58.21 33.29 27.14
CA ASN A 640 58.63 31.93 26.72
C ASN A 640 57.90 30.65 27.22
N SER A 641 57.25 29.88 26.33
CA SER A 641 57.78 28.74 25.53
C SER A 641 57.96 27.42 26.30
N GLU A 642 57.24 26.36 25.91
CA GLU A 642 57.77 25.09 25.36
C GLU A 642 56.74 23.94 25.34
N ASN A 643 56.72 23.26 24.19
CA ASN A 643 56.37 21.88 23.86
C ASN A 643 55.82 20.93 24.95
N HIS A 644 54.67 20.29 24.67
CA HIS A 644 54.64 18.87 24.28
C HIS A 644 53.35 18.47 23.57
#